data_AF-A0A165EEE2-F1
#
_entry.id   AF-A0A165EEE2-F1
#
_cell.length_a   1.000
_cell.length_b   1.000
_cell.length_c   1.000
_cell.angle_alpha   90.00
_cell.angle_beta   90.00
_cell.angle_gamma   90.00
#
_symmetry.space_group_name_H-M   'P 1'
#
loop_
_entity.id
_entity.type
_entity.pdbx_description
1 polymer ?
#
loop_
_entity_poly.entity_id
_entity_poly.type
_entity_poly.pdbx_seq_one_letter_code
_entity_poly.pdbx_strand_id
1 'polypeptide(L)'
;MEPFKALVVWPSAPLTDFLVRKSLSSLKPPPTVLTSLPEDLPSFSGNLLQWSTYDAIHHDLTHSAPPSLKVLSSSYVIRKALIRKHYLARCIYNYLVKHKESALGIATPRTWDIELSFADELDEMWSDDLFDLGQELDKAGMADRGMGIRLFHTKEDLMRIFEEFEQGSDDEEAVEEEIRHGPDSGVMMSQLRHFVIQEYLFNLLVLDPAEVPLDGKPKPKLQDLRGHKFHLRVYCVASGAVTVYMYDRILALFSAVPYSNPSEGKDSSTSSFINEYLAAHLTNTSLQTERGEAGVRLLDELIGSHILSSRLGASAMQPQQQQVRTRQPRPPRAIGQMMDVEQIRVARKKQDEQAQRSVFTAEDIEDIKSQISEVLAETFKAALDMSVHFQPLPNAFELYGVDFLVTNVPCPSLPKFQVNLLEVNSEPAIELTGPRLTWILEDLFRAIGRVCVAPSFGASQVGDGKWEVGQTRELLRKCLDMEVRGAQGCLTKMAANTSNLVFDDLFTISAVDKEGKKFDRVSRLYAHSKNYDMDLTLDYNIELYPLQKDESFTLALASSLSRGHPGTSGGAEDDKDRDVWRPDGKGQRGLEEDYDYVMYGKVYRFDSGAQEIVTAYASFGGLLMSLTGSFRHMTSIVLGDPMYILLRK
;
A
#
# COMPACT_ATOMS: atom_id res chain seq x y z
N MET A 1 32.45 -4.11 13.74
CA MET A 1 31.72 -4.51 12.51
C MET A 1 32.59 -5.47 11.74
N GLU A 2 32.03 -6.61 11.39
CA GLU A 2 32.64 -7.63 10.54
C GLU A 2 32.71 -7.13 9.09
N PRO A 3 33.70 -7.57 8.31
CA PRO A 3 33.76 -7.23 6.88
C PRO A 3 32.57 -7.86 6.14
N PHE A 4 32.00 -7.13 5.19
CA PHE A 4 30.92 -7.60 4.34
C PHE A 4 31.04 -7.06 2.93
N LYS A 5 30.37 -7.73 1.98
CA LYS A 5 30.24 -7.31 0.58
C LYS A 5 28.86 -6.68 0.39
N ALA A 6 28.75 -5.64 -0.42
CA ALA A 6 27.50 -4.94 -0.67
C ALA A 6 27.16 -4.91 -2.15
N LEU A 7 26.11 -5.61 -2.57
CA LEU A 7 25.51 -5.45 -3.89
C LEU A 7 24.73 -4.13 -3.92
N VAL A 8 25.08 -3.23 -4.86
CA VAL A 8 24.42 -1.93 -5.03
C VAL A 8 24.06 -1.73 -6.49
N VAL A 9 22.78 -1.84 -6.80
CA VAL A 9 22.23 -1.78 -8.17
C VAL A 9 20.97 -0.90 -8.19
N TRP A 10 21.08 0.27 -8.82
CA TRP A 10 20.01 1.28 -8.96
C TRP A 10 20.00 1.87 -10.38
N PRO A 11 19.59 1.10 -11.40
CA PRO A 11 19.78 1.47 -12.81
C PRO A 11 19.04 2.76 -13.20
N SER A 12 17.84 2.96 -12.66
CA SER A 12 16.96 4.10 -13.00
C SER A 12 17.00 5.23 -11.96
N ALA A 13 17.85 5.14 -10.94
CA ALA A 13 17.87 6.07 -9.80
C ALA A 13 19.30 6.48 -9.40
N PRO A 14 19.99 7.30 -10.21
CA PRO A 14 21.40 7.65 -10.01
C PRO A 14 21.65 8.42 -8.70
N LEU A 15 20.69 9.22 -8.24
CA LEU A 15 20.82 9.90 -6.94
C LEU A 15 20.81 8.90 -5.79
N THR A 16 19.91 7.91 -5.85
CA THR A 16 19.83 6.83 -4.86
C THR A 16 21.12 6.01 -4.84
N ASP A 17 21.65 5.62 -6.01
CA ASP A 17 22.95 4.93 -6.11
C ASP A 17 24.06 5.72 -5.39
N PHE A 18 24.17 7.02 -5.68
CA PHE A 18 25.16 7.89 -5.07
C PHE A 18 25.00 7.95 -3.53
N LEU A 19 23.78 8.13 -3.03
CA LEU A 19 23.48 8.22 -1.61
C LEU A 19 23.80 6.92 -0.86
N VAL A 20 23.45 5.76 -1.44
CA VAL A 20 23.77 4.44 -0.89
C VAL A 20 25.28 4.24 -0.81
N ARG A 21 26.01 4.48 -1.91
CA ARG A 21 27.48 4.34 -1.92
C ARG A 21 28.16 5.29 -0.93
N LYS A 22 27.69 6.52 -0.82
CA LYS A 22 28.19 7.51 0.15
C LYS A 22 27.95 7.06 1.59
N SER A 23 26.78 6.50 1.87
CA SER A 23 26.45 5.93 3.19
C SER A 23 27.38 4.76 3.53
N LEU A 24 27.53 3.78 2.64
CA LEU A 24 28.40 2.63 2.83
C LEU A 24 29.86 3.01 3.05
N SER A 25 30.35 3.98 2.29
CA SER A 25 31.72 4.51 2.43
C SER A 25 31.97 5.18 3.78
N SER A 26 30.91 5.57 4.50
CA SER A 26 31.02 6.17 5.82
C SER A 26 31.06 5.16 6.97
N LEU A 27 30.76 3.88 6.70
CA LEU A 27 30.88 2.79 7.65
C LEU A 27 32.35 2.44 7.89
N LYS A 28 32.65 1.88 9.08
CA LYS A 28 34.02 1.52 9.48
C LYS A 28 34.09 0.05 9.94
N PRO A 29 34.83 -0.83 9.23
CA PRO A 29 35.47 -0.59 7.93
C PRO A 29 34.44 -0.42 6.79
N PRO A 30 34.78 0.27 5.69
CA PRO A 30 33.89 0.35 4.53
C PRO A 30 33.79 -1.02 3.83
N PRO A 31 32.60 -1.42 3.34
CA PRO A 31 32.41 -2.70 2.70
C PRO A 31 32.96 -2.73 1.26
N THR A 32 33.18 -3.93 0.73
CA THR A 32 33.50 -4.11 -0.69
C THR A 32 32.21 -4.05 -1.51
N VAL A 33 32.08 -3.06 -2.38
CA VAL A 33 30.88 -2.88 -3.22
C VAL A 33 30.97 -3.76 -4.47
N LEU A 34 29.89 -4.49 -4.77
CA LEU A 34 29.72 -5.36 -5.93
C LEU A 34 28.69 -4.75 -6.89
N THR A 35 28.91 -4.94 -8.19
CA THR A 35 27.98 -4.54 -9.26
C THR A 35 27.06 -5.68 -9.69
N SER A 36 27.45 -6.93 -9.45
CA SER A 36 26.67 -8.14 -9.71
C SER A 36 27.02 -9.22 -8.69
N LEU A 37 26.11 -10.17 -8.49
CA LEU A 37 26.38 -11.37 -7.70
C LEU A 37 27.17 -12.37 -8.56
N PRO A 38 28.10 -13.16 -7.97
CA PRO A 38 28.75 -14.26 -8.67
C PRO A 38 27.74 -15.33 -9.10
N GLU A 39 27.96 -15.97 -10.26
CA GLU A 39 27.12 -17.07 -10.75
C GLU A 39 27.13 -18.29 -9.81
N ASP A 40 28.26 -18.55 -9.14
CA ASP A 40 28.43 -19.65 -8.17
C ASP A 40 27.93 -19.30 -6.75
N LEU A 41 26.64 -18.94 -6.64
CA LEU A 41 25.96 -18.61 -5.37
C LEU A 41 26.16 -19.63 -4.22
N PRO A 42 26.17 -20.96 -4.45
CA PRO A 42 26.34 -21.94 -3.37
C PRO A 42 27.72 -21.91 -2.71
N SER A 43 28.74 -21.39 -3.40
CA SER A 43 30.12 -21.27 -2.88
C SER A 43 30.34 -19.96 -2.10
N PHE A 44 29.39 -19.03 -2.19
CA PHE A 44 29.50 -17.70 -1.62
C PHE A 44 29.28 -17.76 -0.10
N SER A 45 30.35 -17.51 0.65
CA SER A 45 30.33 -17.48 2.11
C SER A 45 30.70 -16.10 2.65
N GLY A 46 30.23 -15.79 3.86
CA GLY A 46 30.49 -14.55 4.57
C GLY A 46 29.26 -13.68 4.78
N ASN A 47 29.44 -12.36 4.68
CA ASN A 47 28.41 -11.38 4.96
C ASN A 47 28.06 -10.60 3.66
N LEU A 48 26.78 -10.57 3.31
CA LEU A 48 26.24 -9.93 2.12
C LEU A 48 25.17 -8.91 2.49
N LEU A 49 25.31 -7.71 1.96
CA LEU A 49 24.26 -6.70 1.92
C LEU A 49 23.74 -6.59 0.49
N GLN A 50 22.43 -6.65 0.30
CA GLN A 50 21.75 -6.32 -0.95
C GLN A 50 21.03 -4.99 -0.76
N TRP A 51 21.66 -3.89 -1.16
CA TRP A 51 21.07 -2.54 -1.10
C TRP A 51 20.82 -2.01 -2.51
N SER A 52 19.77 -2.55 -3.11
CA SER A 52 19.43 -2.41 -4.54
C SER A 52 17.93 -2.21 -4.73
N THR A 53 17.51 -1.95 -5.98
CA THR A 53 16.07 -2.00 -6.36
C THR A 53 15.47 -3.37 -6.09
N TYR A 54 14.17 -3.42 -5.88
CA TYR A 54 13.41 -4.65 -5.58
C TYR A 54 13.66 -5.76 -6.60
N ASP A 55 13.69 -5.43 -7.89
CA ASP A 55 13.91 -6.41 -8.96
C ASP A 55 15.34 -6.93 -9.04
N ALA A 56 16.32 -6.18 -8.49
CA ALA A 56 17.72 -6.57 -8.48
C ALA A 56 18.14 -7.33 -7.21
N ILE A 57 17.29 -7.35 -6.18
CA ILE A 57 17.53 -8.12 -4.96
C ILE A 57 17.24 -9.60 -5.25
N HIS A 58 18.16 -10.48 -4.84
CA HIS A 58 17.91 -11.91 -4.85
C HIS A 58 17.07 -12.28 -3.60
N HIS A 59 15.75 -12.31 -3.77
CA HIS A 59 14.81 -12.56 -2.67
C HIS A 59 14.97 -13.96 -2.06
N ASP A 60 15.30 -14.98 -2.86
CA ASP A 60 15.54 -16.34 -2.33
C ASP A 60 16.71 -16.40 -1.35
N LEU A 61 17.79 -15.64 -1.60
CA LEU A 61 18.91 -15.54 -0.65
C LEU A 61 18.50 -14.82 0.63
N THR A 62 17.53 -13.92 0.56
CA THR A 62 17.00 -13.26 1.76
C THR A 62 16.16 -14.23 2.59
N HIS A 63 15.41 -15.12 1.93
CA HIS A 63 14.49 -16.03 2.58
C HIS A 63 15.14 -17.35 3.04
N SER A 64 16.09 -17.86 2.25
CA SER A 64 16.64 -19.21 2.35
C SER A 64 18.17 -19.20 2.21
N ALA A 65 18.84 -18.24 2.84
CA ALA A 65 20.30 -18.17 2.84
C ALA A 65 20.94 -19.45 3.39
N PRO A 66 22.01 -19.98 2.76
CA PRO A 66 22.82 -21.03 3.35
C PRO A 66 23.38 -20.61 4.72
N PRO A 67 23.58 -21.53 5.69
CA PRO A 67 24.11 -21.19 7.02
C PRO A 67 25.49 -20.50 7.01
N SER A 68 26.26 -20.67 5.93
CA SER A 68 27.56 -20.04 5.70
C SER A 68 27.49 -18.59 5.21
N LEU A 69 26.28 -18.08 4.92
CA LEU A 69 26.05 -16.78 4.33
C LEU A 69 25.03 -15.98 5.16
N LYS A 70 25.47 -14.85 5.69
CA LYS A 70 24.59 -13.88 6.33
C LYS A 70 24.15 -12.83 5.31
N VAL A 71 22.86 -12.76 5.02
CA VAL A 71 22.30 -11.83 4.04
C VAL A 71 21.46 -10.78 4.74
N LEU A 72 21.63 -9.50 4.40
CA LEU A 72 20.72 -8.40 4.75
C LEU A 72 20.22 -7.76 3.46
N SER A 73 18.91 -7.55 3.33
CA SER A 73 18.31 -6.95 2.12
C SER A 73 17.58 -5.64 2.42
N SER A 74 17.63 -4.69 1.50
CA SER A 74 16.98 -3.38 1.61
C SER A 74 15.49 -3.36 1.22
N SER A 75 14.86 -4.53 1.13
CA SER A 75 13.42 -4.67 0.96
C SER A 75 12.90 -5.98 1.55
N TYR A 76 11.66 -5.96 2.04
CA TYR A 76 10.87 -7.14 2.36
C TYR A 76 10.25 -7.73 1.09
N VAL A 77 10.17 -9.07 1.05
CA VAL A 77 9.60 -9.81 -0.08
C VAL A 77 8.10 -9.54 -0.18
N ILE A 78 7.37 -9.73 0.92
CA ILE A 78 5.90 -9.59 0.94
C ILE A 78 5.55 -8.31 1.69
N ARG A 79 5.17 -7.28 0.92
CA ARG A 79 4.91 -5.91 1.42
C ARG A 79 3.67 -5.23 0.86
N LYS A 80 2.86 -5.95 0.08
CA LYS A 80 1.68 -5.41 -0.62
C LYS A 80 0.63 -4.82 0.31
N ALA A 81 0.54 -5.25 1.58
CA ALA A 81 -0.40 -4.69 2.56
C ALA A 81 -0.19 -3.18 2.78
N LEU A 82 1.05 -2.70 2.66
CA LEU A 82 1.40 -1.30 2.90
C LEU A 82 1.38 -0.49 1.61
N ILE A 83 2.02 -1.02 0.55
CA ILE A 83 2.40 -0.23 -0.62
C ILE A 83 1.33 -0.13 -1.72
N ARG A 84 0.19 -0.80 -1.55
CA ARG A 84 -0.93 -0.78 -2.51
C ARG A 84 -2.16 -0.19 -1.81
N LYS A 85 -2.71 0.89 -2.37
CA LYS A 85 -3.76 1.70 -1.73
C LYS A 85 -4.99 0.89 -1.29
N HIS A 86 -5.51 0.00 -2.14
CA HIS A 86 -6.65 -0.87 -1.79
C HIS A 86 -6.30 -1.87 -0.67
N TYR A 87 -5.13 -2.52 -0.74
CA TYR A 87 -4.67 -3.41 0.33
C TYR A 87 -4.45 -2.67 1.65
N LEU A 88 -3.90 -1.45 1.60
CA LEU A 88 -3.71 -0.59 2.77
C LEU A 88 -5.05 -0.21 3.40
N ALA A 89 -6.03 0.20 2.60
CA ALA A 89 -7.38 0.52 3.08
C ALA A 89 -8.04 -0.69 3.77
N ARG A 90 -8.02 -1.85 3.11
CA ARG A 90 -8.56 -3.11 3.66
C ARG A 90 -7.85 -3.55 4.94
N CYS A 91 -6.54 -3.39 4.97
CA CYS A 91 -5.69 -3.64 6.13
C CYS A 91 -6.12 -2.81 7.33
N ILE A 92 -6.24 -1.49 7.15
CA ILE A 92 -6.68 -0.55 8.18
C ILE A 92 -8.10 -0.84 8.63
N TYR A 93 -9.03 -1.09 7.71
CA TYR A 93 -10.42 -1.42 8.02
C TYR A 93 -10.52 -2.66 8.93
N ASN A 94 -9.88 -3.77 8.54
CA ASN A 94 -9.87 -5.01 9.31
C ASN A 94 -9.27 -4.83 10.71
N TYR A 95 -8.23 -4.00 10.83
CA TYR A 95 -7.62 -3.67 12.11
C TYR A 95 -8.56 -2.84 12.99
N LEU A 96 -9.22 -1.83 12.43
CA LEU A 96 -10.14 -0.95 13.17
C LEU A 96 -11.39 -1.67 13.70
N VAL A 97 -11.86 -2.72 13.02
CA VAL A 97 -12.93 -3.59 13.53
C VAL A 97 -12.57 -4.18 14.89
N LYS A 98 -11.29 -4.55 15.09
CA LYS A 98 -10.76 -5.11 16.33
C LYS A 98 -10.27 -4.03 17.30
N HIS A 99 -9.77 -2.91 16.78
CA HIS A 99 -9.07 -1.86 17.54
C HIS A 99 -9.76 -0.50 17.36
N LYS A 100 -10.98 -0.37 17.89
CA LYS A 100 -11.81 0.84 17.76
C LYS A 100 -11.21 2.11 18.36
N GLU A 101 -10.27 1.98 19.29
CA GLU A 101 -9.58 3.09 19.96
C GLU A 101 -8.29 3.51 19.24
N SER A 102 -7.92 2.85 18.13
CA SER A 102 -6.70 3.18 17.39
C SER A 102 -6.77 4.57 16.77
N ALA A 103 -5.63 5.28 16.77
CA ALA A 103 -5.48 6.58 16.10
C ALA A 103 -5.84 6.52 14.61
N LEU A 104 -5.70 5.35 13.96
CA LEU A 104 -6.09 5.16 12.56
C LEU A 104 -7.56 5.49 12.28
N GLY A 105 -8.46 5.33 13.27
CA GLY A 105 -9.89 5.57 13.07
C GLY A 105 -10.23 7.02 12.69
N ILE A 106 -9.35 7.97 13.06
CA ILE A 106 -9.49 9.39 12.72
C ILE A 106 -8.35 9.92 11.84
N ALA A 107 -7.27 9.14 11.68
CA ALA A 107 -6.07 9.52 10.96
C ALA A 107 -5.97 8.90 9.56
N THR A 108 -7.05 8.31 9.04
CA THR A 108 -7.10 7.77 7.68
C THR A 108 -8.41 8.19 7.02
N PRO A 109 -8.39 8.82 5.83
CA PRO A 109 -9.62 9.10 5.09
C PRO A 109 -10.33 7.79 4.74
N ARG A 110 -11.65 7.82 4.74
CA ARG A 110 -12.43 6.65 4.36
C ARG A 110 -12.16 6.31 2.91
N THR A 111 -11.94 5.03 2.66
CA THR A 111 -11.48 4.53 1.37
C THR A 111 -12.28 3.27 1.05
N TRP A 112 -12.79 3.20 -0.17
CA TRP A 112 -13.55 2.09 -0.73
C TRP A 112 -12.78 1.57 -1.93
N ASP A 113 -12.52 0.26 -1.97
CA ASP A 113 -12.02 -0.44 -3.14
C ASP A 113 -13.19 -1.09 -3.89
N ILE A 114 -13.21 -0.91 -5.20
CA ILE A 114 -14.26 -1.43 -6.07
C ILE A 114 -13.64 -2.09 -7.30
N GLU A 115 -14.31 -3.13 -7.79
CA GLU A 115 -13.91 -3.87 -8.98
C GLU A 115 -15.06 -3.82 -9.98
N LEU A 116 -14.82 -3.18 -11.12
CA LEU A 116 -15.84 -2.96 -12.14
C LEU A 116 -15.28 -3.41 -13.49
N SER A 117 -16.08 -4.14 -14.25
CA SER A 117 -15.78 -4.38 -15.67
C SER A 117 -16.28 -3.19 -16.48
N PHE A 118 -17.53 -2.77 -16.21
CA PHE A 118 -18.24 -1.72 -16.94
C PHE A 118 -18.86 -0.67 -16.00
N ALA A 119 -19.17 0.51 -16.51
CA ALA A 119 -19.70 1.64 -15.76
C ALA A 119 -21.16 1.40 -15.33
N ASP A 120 -21.94 0.66 -16.11
CA ASP A 120 -23.33 0.31 -15.81
C ASP A 120 -23.47 -0.61 -14.59
N GLU A 121 -22.43 -1.38 -14.26
CA GLU A 121 -22.35 -2.19 -13.02
C GLU A 121 -22.34 -1.31 -11.75
N LEU A 122 -22.02 -0.01 -11.86
CA LEU A 122 -22.01 0.91 -10.71
C LEU A 122 -23.38 1.01 -10.02
N ASP A 123 -24.47 0.86 -10.77
CA ASP A 123 -25.84 0.88 -10.22
C ASP A 123 -26.10 -0.28 -9.25
N GLU A 124 -25.55 -1.46 -9.54
CA GLU A 124 -25.64 -2.62 -8.66
C GLU A 124 -24.78 -2.41 -7.40
N MET A 125 -23.58 -1.83 -7.57
CA MET A 125 -22.66 -1.56 -6.44
C MET A 125 -23.24 -0.59 -5.40
N TRP A 126 -24.08 0.38 -5.80
CA TRP A 126 -24.73 1.29 -4.83
C TRP A 126 -25.64 0.58 -3.82
N SER A 127 -26.11 -0.62 -4.16
CA SER A 127 -26.98 -1.41 -3.29
C SER A 127 -26.21 -2.32 -2.33
N ASP A 128 -24.92 -2.56 -2.59
CA ASP A 128 -24.07 -3.46 -1.82
C ASP A 128 -22.78 -2.75 -1.37
N ASP A 129 -21.68 -2.90 -2.09
CA ASP A 129 -20.34 -2.41 -1.72
C ASP A 129 -20.25 -0.89 -1.49
N LEU A 130 -21.03 -0.10 -2.23
CA LEU A 130 -21.06 1.36 -2.16
C LEU A 130 -22.27 1.90 -1.39
N PHE A 131 -23.00 1.05 -0.66
CA PHE A 131 -24.20 1.47 0.08
C PHE A 131 -23.92 2.61 1.08
N ASP A 132 -22.85 2.49 1.86
CA ASP A 132 -22.44 3.50 2.84
C ASP A 132 -22.02 4.80 2.16
N LEU A 133 -21.23 4.71 1.08
CA LEU A 133 -20.83 5.88 0.29
C LEU A 133 -22.06 6.57 -0.33
N GLY A 134 -23.02 5.78 -0.81
CA GLY A 134 -24.27 6.22 -1.41
C GLY A 134 -25.14 7.05 -0.46
N GLN A 135 -25.10 6.77 0.85
CA GLN A 135 -25.81 7.56 1.86
C GLN A 135 -25.09 8.87 2.21
N GLU A 136 -23.78 8.92 2.05
CA GLU A 136 -22.93 10.03 2.50
C GLU A 136 -22.58 11.04 1.40
N LEU A 137 -23.04 10.79 0.18
CA LEU A 137 -22.66 11.48 -1.06
C LEU A 137 -23.10 12.94 -1.20
N ASP A 138 -23.32 13.63 -0.08
CA ASP A 138 -23.21 15.10 0.04
C ASP A 138 -21.74 15.57 0.18
N LYS A 139 -20.77 14.65 0.19
CA LYS A 139 -19.32 14.92 0.35
C LYS A 139 -18.54 14.44 -0.88
N ALA A 140 -17.66 15.30 -1.40
CA ALA A 140 -16.89 14.98 -2.59
C ALA A 140 -15.92 13.78 -2.38
N GLY A 141 -15.82 12.93 -3.38
CA GLY A 141 -14.91 11.78 -3.42
C GLY A 141 -13.81 11.95 -4.47
N MET A 142 -12.75 11.16 -4.33
CA MET A 142 -11.61 11.11 -5.24
C MET A 142 -11.47 9.69 -5.79
N ALA A 143 -11.47 9.53 -7.12
CA ALA A 143 -11.23 8.24 -7.78
C ALA A 143 -9.80 8.19 -8.34
N ASP A 144 -9.10 7.06 -8.16
CA ASP A 144 -7.73 6.84 -8.64
C ASP A 144 -7.61 5.56 -9.50
N ARG A 145 -7.10 5.73 -10.73
CA ARG A 145 -6.36 4.74 -11.53
C ARG A 145 -5.47 5.49 -12.54
N GLY A 146 -4.44 4.84 -13.09
CA GLY A 146 -3.40 5.36 -14.00
C GLY A 146 -3.82 6.16 -15.27
N MET A 147 -5.08 6.53 -15.43
CA MET A 147 -5.58 7.52 -16.40
C MET A 147 -5.87 8.90 -15.77
N GLY A 148 -5.71 9.04 -14.45
CA GLY A 148 -5.75 10.32 -13.73
C GLY A 148 -6.73 10.35 -12.56
N ILE A 149 -6.39 11.18 -11.56
CA ILE A 149 -7.23 11.43 -10.39
C ILE A 149 -8.41 12.33 -10.79
N ARG A 150 -9.61 12.03 -10.29
CA ARG A 150 -10.81 12.86 -10.51
C ARG A 150 -11.54 13.14 -9.21
N LEU A 151 -12.08 14.35 -9.09
CA LEU A 151 -13.00 14.73 -8.01
C LEU A 151 -14.45 14.65 -8.50
N PHE A 152 -15.33 14.13 -7.65
CA PHE A 152 -16.77 14.03 -7.91
C PHE A 152 -17.57 14.42 -6.66
N HIS A 153 -18.80 14.88 -6.83
CA HIS A 153 -19.68 15.24 -5.70
C HIS A 153 -21.06 14.58 -5.73
N THR A 154 -21.45 13.97 -6.86
CA THR A 154 -22.72 13.22 -6.96
C THR A 154 -22.49 11.84 -7.54
N LYS A 155 -23.52 10.97 -7.48
CA LYS A 155 -23.51 9.65 -8.12
C LYS A 155 -23.38 9.79 -9.65
N GLU A 156 -24.07 10.76 -10.23
CA GLU A 156 -24.07 11.03 -11.67
C GLU A 156 -22.70 11.52 -12.15
N ASP A 157 -21.98 12.29 -11.33
CA ASP A 157 -20.60 12.65 -11.64
C ASP A 157 -19.67 11.44 -11.68
N LEU A 158 -19.83 10.53 -10.70
CA LEU A 158 -19.04 9.30 -10.65
C LEU A 158 -19.31 8.46 -11.89
N MET A 159 -20.58 8.24 -12.22
CA MET A 159 -20.99 7.51 -13.42
C MET A 159 -20.34 8.09 -14.68
N ARG A 160 -20.44 9.41 -14.88
CA ARG A 160 -19.81 10.10 -16.03
C ARG A 160 -18.30 9.89 -16.09
N ILE A 161 -17.60 9.91 -14.95
CA ILE A 161 -16.16 9.66 -14.89
C ILE A 161 -15.83 8.23 -15.36
N PHE A 162 -16.63 7.25 -14.96
CA PHE A 162 -16.43 5.86 -15.38
C PHE A 162 -16.74 5.64 -16.87
N GLU A 163 -17.80 6.26 -17.39
CA GLU A 163 -18.12 6.26 -18.83
C GLU A 163 -16.99 6.92 -19.67
N GLU A 164 -16.41 8.02 -19.19
CA GLU A 164 -15.25 8.66 -19.84
C GLU A 164 -14.04 7.72 -19.90
N PHE A 165 -13.80 6.92 -18.86
CA PHE A 165 -12.71 5.94 -18.83
C PHE A 165 -12.94 4.73 -19.76
N GLU A 166 -14.18 4.47 -20.17
CA GLU A 166 -14.50 3.47 -21.18
C GLU A 166 -14.33 4.01 -22.59
N GLN A 167 -14.86 5.21 -22.86
CA GLN A 167 -14.77 5.81 -24.18
C GLN A 167 -13.31 6.09 -24.58
N GLY A 168 -12.46 6.45 -23.62
CA GLY A 168 -11.03 6.64 -23.85
C GLY A 168 -10.23 5.37 -24.18
N SER A 169 -10.83 4.16 -24.09
CA SER A 169 -10.21 2.92 -24.57
C SER A 169 -10.63 2.52 -25.98
N ASP A 170 -11.68 3.14 -26.53
CA ASP A 170 -12.28 2.77 -27.84
C ASP A 170 -11.82 3.68 -29.00
N ASP A 171 -11.08 4.76 -28.73
CA ASP A 171 -10.59 5.72 -29.73
C ASP A 171 -9.40 5.19 -30.60
N GLU A 172 -9.21 3.87 -30.68
CA GLU A 172 -8.35 3.23 -31.71
C GLU A 172 -9.10 2.88 -33.02
N GLU A 173 -10.36 3.28 -33.19
CA GLU A 173 -11.11 3.10 -34.47
C GLU A 173 -10.89 4.21 -35.53
N ALA A 174 -9.76 4.92 -35.49
CA ALA A 174 -9.43 5.93 -36.51
C ALA A 174 -8.00 5.85 -37.07
N VAL A 175 -7.45 4.64 -37.26
CA VAL A 175 -6.28 4.44 -38.14
C VAL A 175 -6.34 3.11 -38.90
N GLU A 176 -7.44 2.83 -39.60
CA GLU A 176 -7.41 1.86 -40.70
C GLU A 176 -6.70 2.48 -41.91
N GLU A 177 -5.37 2.48 -41.93
CA GLU A 177 -4.55 2.22 -43.13
C GLU A 177 -3.06 2.10 -42.76
N GLU A 178 -2.50 0.94 -43.11
CA GLU A 178 -1.07 0.58 -43.11
C GLU A 178 -0.37 0.34 -41.75
N ILE A 179 -0.30 -0.94 -41.33
CA ILE A 179 0.96 -1.73 -41.22
C ILE A 179 0.60 -3.22 -41.07
N ARG A 180 1.17 -4.06 -41.95
CA ARG A 180 1.08 -5.53 -41.87
C ARG A 180 2.20 -6.12 -41.00
N HIS A 181 1.85 -7.22 -40.33
CA HIS A 181 2.65 -8.36 -39.84
C HIS A 181 3.35 -8.26 -38.47
N GLY A 182 2.66 -8.80 -37.45
CA GLY A 182 3.22 -9.50 -36.28
C GLY A 182 2.09 -10.36 -35.65
N PRO A 183 2.33 -11.61 -35.21
CA PRO A 183 1.27 -12.45 -34.66
C PRO A 183 1.04 -12.14 -33.16
N ASP A 184 -0.23 -12.09 -32.78
CA ASP A 184 -0.80 -12.03 -31.42
C ASP A 184 -0.43 -10.84 -30.52
N SER A 185 -1.12 -9.72 -30.74
CA SER A 185 -1.56 -8.83 -29.66
C SER A 185 -2.97 -8.29 -29.95
N GLY A 186 -3.92 -9.20 -30.15
CA GLY A 186 -5.34 -8.83 -30.04
C GLY A 186 -5.66 -8.63 -28.56
N VAL A 187 -5.52 -7.42 -28.06
CA VAL A 187 -5.85 -7.06 -26.67
C VAL A 187 -7.36 -7.23 -26.50
N MET A 188 -7.75 -8.25 -25.74
CA MET A 188 -9.16 -8.49 -25.41
C MET A 188 -9.71 -7.35 -24.56
N MET A 189 -10.79 -6.76 -25.07
CA MET A 189 -11.73 -5.89 -24.37
C MET A 189 -12.39 -6.64 -23.19
N SER A 190 -12.60 -5.95 -22.06
CA SER A 190 -13.10 -6.41 -20.74
C SER A 190 -12.08 -7.06 -19.78
N GLN A 191 -11.10 -6.27 -19.31
CA GLN A 191 -10.38 -6.63 -18.08
C GLN A 191 -11.10 -6.03 -16.88
N LEU A 192 -11.36 -6.82 -15.82
CA LEU A 192 -11.78 -6.32 -14.51
C LEU A 192 -10.87 -5.17 -14.07
N ARG A 193 -11.48 -4.04 -13.69
CA ARG A 193 -10.77 -2.81 -13.35
C ARG A 193 -10.95 -2.52 -11.86
N HIS A 194 -9.84 -2.54 -11.12
CA HIS A 194 -9.83 -2.10 -9.72
C HIS A 194 -9.75 -0.57 -9.66
N PHE A 195 -10.64 0.06 -8.90
CA PHE A 195 -10.60 1.48 -8.58
C PHE A 195 -10.59 1.68 -7.08
N VAL A 196 -10.04 2.81 -6.65
CA VAL A 196 -10.09 3.24 -5.27
C VAL A 196 -10.80 4.58 -5.20
N ILE A 197 -11.83 4.64 -4.37
CA ILE A 197 -12.55 5.86 -4.02
C ILE A 197 -12.10 6.27 -2.63
N GLN A 198 -11.65 7.51 -2.46
CA GLN A 198 -11.21 8.04 -1.17
C GLN A 198 -11.93 9.35 -0.84
N GLU A 199 -12.30 9.51 0.43
CA GLU A 199 -12.87 10.74 0.98
C GLU A 199 -11.91 11.92 0.77
N TYR A 200 -12.42 13.00 0.17
CA TYR A 200 -11.64 14.21 -0.01
C TYR A 200 -11.68 15.09 1.25
N LEU A 201 -10.50 15.50 1.73
CA LEU A 201 -10.36 16.34 2.93
C LEU A 201 -10.47 17.85 2.60
N PHE A 202 -11.46 18.54 3.20
CA PHE A 202 -11.75 19.95 2.93
C PHE A 202 -11.08 20.94 3.90
N ASN A 203 -10.97 20.60 5.19
CA ASN A 203 -10.47 21.50 6.24
C ASN A 203 -8.95 21.44 6.35
N LEU A 204 -8.24 21.77 5.27
CA LEU A 204 -6.80 21.60 5.18
C LEU A 204 -6.03 22.66 5.99
N LEU A 205 -4.87 22.28 6.52
CA LEU A 205 -3.85 23.24 6.91
C LEU A 205 -3.28 23.88 5.64
N VAL A 206 -3.45 25.20 5.50
CA VAL A 206 -3.04 25.94 4.31
C VAL A 206 -2.05 27.01 4.72
N LEU A 207 -0.89 27.03 4.06
CA LEU A 207 0.22 27.95 4.30
C LEU A 207 0.70 28.56 2.98
N ASP A 208 1.40 29.69 3.05
CA ASP A 208 2.06 30.29 1.89
C ASP A 208 3.58 30.04 1.94
N PRO A 209 4.17 29.21 1.05
CA PRO A 209 5.60 28.96 1.05
C PRO A 209 6.44 30.20 0.68
N ALA A 210 5.84 31.27 0.13
CA ALA A 210 6.51 32.53 -0.17
C ALA A 210 6.77 33.40 1.08
N GLU A 211 6.12 33.11 2.20
CA GLU A 211 6.34 33.81 3.47
C GLU A 211 7.74 33.55 4.06
N VAL A 212 8.37 32.45 3.64
CA VAL A 212 9.74 32.05 3.96
C VAL A 212 10.57 32.08 2.67
N PRO A 213 11.13 33.25 2.30
CA PRO A 213 11.80 33.42 1.02
C PRO A 213 13.14 32.68 0.98
N LEU A 214 13.40 31.92 -0.09
CA LEU A 214 14.68 31.21 -0.27
C LEU A 214 15.84 32.15 -0.61
N ASP A 215 15.57 33.21 -1.40
CA ASP A 215 16.62 34.07 -1.98
C ASP A 215 16.82 35.39 -1.22
N GLY A 216 16.37 35.48 0.03
CA GLY A 216 16.40 36.74 0.79
C GLY A 216 15.50 37.85 0.20
N LYS A 217 14.59 37.50 -0.71
CA LYS A 217 13.55 38.40 -1.23
C LYS A 217 12.72 38.97 -0.06
N PRO A 218 12.21 40.21 -0.17
CA PRO A 218 11.40 40.79 0.88
C PRO A 218 10.16 39.93 1.14
N LYS A 219 9.85 39.72 2.42
CA LYS A 219 8.64 38.98 2.81
C LYS A 219 7.40 39.65 2.21
N PRO A 220 6.48 38.90 1.59
CA PRO A 220 5.22 39.45 1.13
C PRO A 220 4.45 40.06 2.30
N LYS A 221 3.65 41.10 2.02
CA LYS A 221 2.77 41.68 3.04
C LYS A 221 1.68 40.68 3.39
N LEU A 222 1.18 40.73 4.63
CA LEU A 222 0.16 39.82 5.14
C LEU A 222 -1.11 39.74 4.26
N GLN A 223 -1.48 40.85 3.63
CA GLN A 223 -2.64 40.95 2.72
C GLN A 223 -2.43 40.26 1.36
N ASP A 224 -1.18 40.04 0.95
CA ASP A 224 -0.81 39.49 -0.35
C ASP A 224 -0.57 37.97 -0.27
N LEU A 225 -0.60 37.38 0.92
CA LEU A 225 -0.38 35.95 1.12
C LEU A 225 -1.49 35.12 0.46
N ARG A 226 -1.08 34.03 -0.19
CA ARG A 226 -1.95 33.06 -0.85
C ARG A 226 -1.75 31.69 -0.24
N GLY A 227 -2.84 31.08 0.23
CA GLY A 227 -2.79 29.76 0.81
C GLY A 227 -2.61 28.67 -0.23
N HIS A 228 -1.67 27.76 -0.03
CA HIS A 228 -1.43 26.59 -0.87
C HIS A 228 -1.70 25.29 -0.09
N LYS A 229 -2.26 24.28 -0.79
CA LYS A 229 -2.38 22.92 -0.26
C LYS A 229 -0.99 22.31 -0.21
N PHE A 230 -0.69 21.53 0.81
CA PHE A 230 0.54 20.73 0.84
C PHE A 230 0.30 19.40 1.52
N HIS A 231 1.08 18.40 1.13
CA HIS A 231 1.18 17.13 1.88
C HIS A 231 2.57 17.03 2.51
N LEU A 232 2.66 16.22 3.56
CA LEU A 232 3.91 15.90 4.23
C LEU A 232 4.44 14.59 3.67
N ARG A 233 5.66 14.62 3.13
CA ARG A 233 6.44 13.43 2.79
C ARG A 233 7.33 13.10 4.00
N VAL A 234 7.05 11.98 4.61
CA VAL A 234 7.78 11.45 5.78
C VAL A 234 8.54 10.21 5.35
N TYR A 235 9.85 10.18 5.56
CA TYR A 235 10.61 8.96 5.35
C TYR A 235 10.54 8.09 6.60
N CYS A 236 10.19 6.82 6.46
CA CYS A 236 10.27 5.85 7.54
C CYS A 236 11.01 4.60 7.10
N VAL A 237 11.68 3.95 8.05
CA VAL A 237 12.51 2.78 7.82
C VAL A 237 12.01 1.69 8.74
N ALA A 238 11.54 0.59 8.17
CA ALA A 238 11.22 -0.60 8.93
C ALA A 238 12.41 -1.55 8.88
N SER A 239 12.88 -2.05 10.02
CA SER A 239 14.03 -2.95 10.11
C SER A 239 13.71 -4.19 10.93
N GLY A 240 14.10 -5.35 10.42
CA GLY A 240 13.89 -6.63 11.08
C GLY A 240 12.41 -7.03 11.13
N ALA A 241 11.98 -7.63 12.25
CA ALA A 241 10.64 -8.21 12.38
C ALA A 241 9.88 -7.75 13.64
N VAL A 242 9.37 -6.52 13.75
CA VAL A 242 9.64 -5.32 12.94
C VAL A 242 9.81 -4.14 13.91
N THR A 243 10.89 -3.39 13.72
CA THR A 243 11.12 -2.11 14.39
C THR A 243 10.95 -1.00 13.35
N VAL A 244 10.14 0.01 13.65
CA VAL A 244 9.84 1.11 12.71
C VAL A 244 10.47 2.40 13.22
N TYR A 245 11.17 3.10 12.33
CA TYR A 245 11.81 4.37 12.60
C TYR A 245 11.28 5.45 11.66
N MET A 246 10.85 6.59 12.19
CA MET A 246 10.50 7.78 11.41
C MET A 246 11.70 8.72 11.34
N TYR A 247 12.00 9.25 10.16
CA TYR A 247 13.02 10.29 10.01
C TYR A 247 12.48 11.65 10.45
N ASP A 248 13.23 12.34 11.30
CA ASP A 248 12.75 13.55 12.00
C ASP A 248 12.57 14.76 11.07
N ARG A 249 13.27 14.80 9.93
CA ARG A 249 13.18 15.89 8.95
C ARG A 249 12.11 15.60 7.91
N ILE A 250 10.94 16.22 8.12
CA ILE A 250 9.75 16.04 7.26
C ILE A 250 9.75 17.08 6.14
N LEU A 251 9.38 16.66 4.93
CA LEU A 251 9.24 17.54 3.77
C LEU A 251 7.77 17.94 3.59
N ALA A 252 7.51 19.21 3.30
CA ALA A 252 6.22 19.75 2.91
C ALA A 252 6.23 20.06 1.40
N LEU A 253 5.33 19.43 0.65
CA LEU A 253 5.24 19.50 -0.81
C LEU A 253 3.96 20.23 -1.21
N PHE A 254 4.12 21.45 -1.74
CA PHE A 254 3.04 22.41 -2.01
C PHE A 254 2.44 22.30 -3.41
N SER A 255 1.15 22.57 -3.53
CA SER A 255 0.46 22.78 -4.80
C SER A 255 1.03 23.99 -5.56
N ALA A 256 1.11 23.90 -6.88
CA ALA A 256 1.57 25.01 -7.72
C ALA A 256 0.59 26.19 -7.66
N VAL A 257 -0.71 25.89 -7.60
CA VAL A 257 -1.82 26.87 -7.60
C VAL A 257 -2.35 27.04 -6.18
N PRO A 258 -2.74 28.27 -5.76
CA PRO A 258 -3.38 28.50 -4.47
C PRO A 258 -4.62 27.63 -4.29
N TYR A 259 -4.83 27.15 -3.08
CA TYR A 259 -5.97 26.31 -2.74
C TYR A 259 -7.27 27.10 -2.72
N SER A 260 -8.27 26.59 -3.43
CA SER A 260 -9.67 27.00 -3.31
C SER A 260 -10.48 25.81 -2.81
N ASN A 261 -11.48 26.03 -1.94
CA ASN A 261 -12.36 24.96 -1.54
C ASN A 261 -13.25 24.55 -2.74
N PRO A 262 -13.34 23.24 -3.09
CA PRO A 262 -14.20 22.79 -4.19
C PRO A 262 -15.66 23.25 -4.05
N SER A 263 -16.16 23.44 -2.83
CA SER A 263 -17.54 23.85 -2.56
C SER A 263 -17.81 25.37 -2.66
N GLU A 264 -16.78 26.21 -2.85
CA GLU A 264 -16.93 27.68 -2.93
C GLU A 264 -17.05 28.21 -4.37
N GLY A 265 -16.97 27.34 -5.37
CA GLY A 265 -17.27 27.67 -6.77
C GLY A 265 -18.76 28.00 -6.92
N LYS A 266 -19.08 29.25 -7.26
CA LYS A 266 -20.47 29.75 -7.40
C LYS A 266 -21.27 29.14 -8.55
N ASP A 267 -20.67 28.26 -9.35
CA ASP A 267 -21.32 27.54 -10.44
C ASP A 267 -21.31 26.04 -10.11
N SER A 268 -22.32 25.61 -9.35
CA SER A 268 -22.51 24.24 -8.84
C SER A 268 -22.95 23.24 -9.91
N SER A 269 -22.40 23.29 -11.13
CA SER A 269 -22.99 22.51 -12.25
C SER A 269 -22.05 21.73 -13.16
N THR A 270 -20.75 21.60 -12.87
CA THR A 270 -19.96 20.63 -13.65
C THR A 270 -18.70 20.18 -12.92
N SER A 271 -18.59 18.88 -12.61
CA SER A 271 -17.32 18.28 -12.17
C SER A 271 -16.18 18.52 -13.18
N SER A 272 -16.51 18.81 -14.45
CA SER A 272 -15.59 19.27 -15.48
C SER A 272 -14.79 20.51 -15.07
N PHE A 273 -15.38 21.52 -14.42
CA PHE A 273 -14.66 22.71 -13.97
C PHE A 273 -13.69 22.40 -12.82
N ILE A 274 -14.11 21.58 -11.85
CA ILE A 274 -13.24 21.19 -10.71
C ILE A 274 -12.02 20.40 -11.22
N ASN A 275 -12.22 19.51 -12.19
CA ASN A 275 -11.14 18.72 -12.78
C ASN A 275 -10.25 19.56 -13.73
N GLU A 276 -10.72 20.71 -14.25
CA GLU A 276 -9.89 21.68 -14.97
C GLU A 276 -8.89 22.39 -14.03
N TYR A 277 -9.24 22.58 -12.75
CA TYR A 277 -8.37 23.17 -11.72
C TYR A 277 -7.73 22.14 -10.77
N LEU A 278 -7.63 20.88 -11.19
CA LEU A 278 -7.10 19.78 -10.37
C LEU A 278 -5.68 20.05 -9.83
N ALA A 279 -4.90 20.90 -10.50
CA ALA A 279 -3.56 21.35 -10.07
C ALA A 279 -3.54 22.06 -8.71
N ALA A 280 -4.63 22.70 -8.28
CA ALA A 280 -4.76 23.28 -6.93
C ALA A 280 -5.00 22.23 -5.84
N HIS A 281 -5.45 21.04 -6.24
CA HIS A 281 -5.85 19.95 -5.36
C HIS A 281 -4.83 18.80 -5.32
N LEU A 282 -3.94 18.73 -6.29
CA LEU A 282 -2.86 17.75 -6.35
C LEU A 282 -1.53 18.36 -5.93
N THR A 283 -0.83 17.61 -5.08
CA THR A 283 0.47 18.00 -4.53
C THR A 283 1.63 17.16 -5.08
N ASN A 284 1.35 16.31 -6.07
CA ASN A 284 2.34 15.39 -6.64
C ASN A 284 3.40 16.17 -7.43
N THR A 285 4.67 16.01 -7.08
CA THR A 285 5.78 16.77 -7.65
C THR A 285 5.99 16.48 -9.14
N SER A 286 5.63 15.28 -9.62
CA SER A 286 5.73 14.94 -11.05
C SER A 286 4.80 15.78 -11.94
N LEU A 287 3.68 16.25 -11.39
CA LEU A 287 2.69 17.10 -12.06
C LEU A 287 2.99 18.61 -11.92
N GLN A 288 4.05 18.98 -11.20
CA GLN A 288 4.28 20.34 -10.72
C GLN A 288 5.61 20.96 -11.20
N THR A 289 6.07 20.51 -12.37
CA THR A 289 7.32 20.93 -13.04
C THR A 289 7.54 22.46 -13.10
N GLU A 290 6.50 23.27 -12.93
CA GLU A 290 6.55 24.74 -13.00
C GLU A 290 7.06 25.47 -11.75
N ARG A 291 7.02 24.87 -10.54
CA ARG A 291 7.49 25.58 -9.30
C ARG A 291 8.92 25.28 -8.87
N GLY A 292 9.57 24.27 -9.45
CA GLY A 292 10.94 23.89 -9.10
C GLY A 292 11.17 23.76 -7.57
N GLU A 293 12.29 24.26 -7.08
CA GLU A 293 12.68 24.20 -5.66
C GLU A 293 11.76 24.99 -4.70
N ALA A 294 10.86 25.84 -5.22
CA ALA A 294 9.95 26.63 -4.39
C ALA A 294 8.79 25.79 -3.83
N GLY A 295 8.46 24.66 -4.47
CA GLY A 295 7.36 23.77 -4.06
C GLY A 295 7.70 22.82 -2.90
N VAL A 296 8.99 22.63 -2.58
CA VAL A 296 9.44 21.70 -1.53
C VAL A 296 10.11 22.48 -0.39
N ARG A 297 9.61 22.29 0.83
CA ARG A 297 10.12 22.93 2.05
C ARG A 297 10.40 21.89 3.11
N LEU A 298 11.34 22.16 4.00
CA LEU A 298 11.36 21.45 5.28
C LEU A 298 10.17 21.93 6.13
N LEU A 299 9.50 21.04 6.83
CA LEU A 299 8.39 21.42 7.71
C LEU A 299 8.86 22.43 8.78
N ASP A 300 10.07 22.24 9.31
CA ASP A 300 10.69 23.14 10.29
C ASP A 300 10.99 24.55 9.71
N GLU A 301 11.12 24.70 8.39
CA GLU A 301 11.29 26.03 7.75
C GLU A 301 10.02 26.88 7.86
N LEU A 302 8.86 26.26 8.06
CA LEU A 302 7.55 26.93 8.06
C LEU A 302 7.16 27.49 9.43
N ILE A 303 8.02 27.35 10.44
CA ILE A 303 7.78 27.92 11.78
C ILE A 303 7.68 29.45 11.67
N GLY A 304 6.61 29.99 12.24
CA GLY A 304 6.29 31.41 12.22
C GLY A 304 5.43 31.86 11.04
N SER A 305 5.16 30.99 10.06
CA SER A 305 4.24 31.30 8.96
C SER A 305 2.80 31.47 9.45
N HIS A 306 2.04 32.33 8.79
CA HIS A 306 0.64 32.55 9.14
C HIS A 306 -0.23 31.39 8.64
N ILE A 307 -1.12 30.90 9.50
CA ILE A 307 -2.11 29.89 9.12
C ILE A 307 -3.22 30.57 8.32
N LEU A 308 -3.39 30.15 7.05
CA LEU A 308 -4.34 30.72 6.10
C LEU A 308 -5.60 29.86 5.91
N SER A 309 -5.70 28.75 6.64
CA SER A 309 -6.91 27.91 6.65
C SER A 309 -8.15 28.74 7.00
N SER A 310 -9.20 28.59 6.19
CA SER A 310 -10.51 29.15 6.48
C SER A 310 -11.01 28.62 7.83
N ARG A 311 -11.13 29.49 8.84
CA ARG A 311 -12.00 29.20 9.98
C ARG A 311 -13.42 29.37 9.47
N LEU A 312 -14.04 28.29 8.99
CA LEU A 312 -15.50 28.26 8.83
C LEU A 312 -16.09 28.77 10.14
N GLY A 313 -16.78 29.90 10.05
CA GLY A 313 -17.17 30.69 11.21
C GLY A 313 -17.91 29.86 12.24
N ALA A 314 -17.61 30.09 13.51
CA ALA A 314 -18.38 29.62 14.66
C ALA A 314 -19.83 30.14 14.70
N SER A 315 -20.42 30.55 13.56
CA SER A 315 -21.78 31.04 13.42
C SER A 315 -22.73 30.05 12.75
N ALA A 316 -22.28 28.89 12.24
CA ALA A 316 -23.13 27.97 11.49
C ALA A 316 -23.71 26.79 12.29
N MET A 317 -23.32 26.59 13.56
CA MET A 317 -23.94 25.58 14.43
C MET A 317 -24.30 26.16 15.80
N GLN A 318 -25.39 26.92 15.86
CA GLN A 318 -26.21 26.95 17.07
C GLN A 318 -27.48 26.15 16.78
N PRO A 319 -27.78 25.08 17.55
CA PRO A 319 -29.09 24.45 17.47
C PRO A 319 -30.13 25.52 17.87
N GLN A 320 -31.12 25.77 17.01
CA GLN A 320 -32.25 26.64 17.31
C GLN A 320 -33.05 26.03 18.47
N GLN A 321 -32.69 26.37 19.70
CA GLN A 321 -33.62 26.27 20.82
C GLN A 321 -34.57 27.47 20.71
N GLN A 322 -35.83 27.19 20.34
CA GLN A 322 -36.95 28.11 20.51
C GLN A 322 -37.09 28.48 21.99
N GLN A 323 -36.40 29.54 22.42
CA GLN A 323 -36.69 30.21 23.69
C GLN A 323 -37.82 31.22 23.48
N VAL A 324 -38.95 30.93 24.13
CA VAL A 324 -40.10 31.81 24.32
C VAL A 324 -39.64 33.13 24.95
N ARG A 325 -39.78 34.24 24.21
CA ARG A 325 -39.49 35.60 24.70
C ARG A 325 -40.48 36.01 25.79
N THR A 326 -40.05 36.02 27.05
CA THR A 326 -40.71 36.79 28.11
C THR A 326 -40.28 38.27 28.04
N ARG A 327 -41.27 39.16 27.92
CA ARG A 327 -41.10 40.62 27.91
C ARG A 327 -40.62 41.12 29.28
N GLN A 328 -39.53 41.88 29.32
CA GLN A 328 -39.19 42.78 30.43
C GLN A 328 -39.14 44.24 29.96
N PRO A 329 -39.41 45.22 30.84
CA PRO A 329 -39.60 46.63 30.47
C PRO A 329 -38.27 47.36 30.26
N ARG A 330 -38.25 48.33 29.33
CA ARG A 330 -37.10 49.19 29.05
C ARG A 330 -36.92 50.26 30.14
N PRO A 331 -35.68 50.62 30.53
CA PRO A 331 -35.43 51.82 31.32
C PRO A 331 -35.37 53.07 30.41
N PRO A 332 -35.54 54.29 30.97
CA PRO A 332 -35.69 55.51 30.18
C PRO A 332 -34.36 56.04 29.63
N ARG A 333 -34.48 56.70 28.47
CA ARG A 333 -33.39 57.32 27.70
C ARG A 333 -32.67 58.40 28.51
N ALA A 334 -31.35 58.30 28.60
CA ALA A 334 -30.47 59.44 28.85
C ALA A 334 -29.85 59.90 27.51
N ILE A 335 -29.98 61.19 27.23
CA ILE A 335 -29.38 61.89 26.10
C ILE A 335 -27.91 62.14 26.42
N GLY A 336 -26.98 61.77 25.53
CA GLY A 336 -25.58 62.19 25.64
C GLY A 336 -24.60 61.38 24.79
N GLN A 337 -24.14 62.00 23.70
CA GLN A 337 -23.05 61.61 22.78
C GLN A 337 -23.33 60.48 21.78
N MET A 338 -23.51 60.89 20.52
CA MET A 338 -23.36 60.03 19.34
C MET A 338 -21.89 59.60 19.27
N MET A 339 -21.59 58.35 19.66
CA MET A 339 -20.38 57.69 19.19
C MET A 339 -20.53 57.47 17.69
N ASP A 340 -19.53 57.92 16.93
CA ASP A 340 -19.49 57.82 15.48
C ASP A 340 -19.53 56.33 15.07
N VAL A 341 -20.67 55.90 14.53
CA VAL A 341 -20.96 54.51 14.17
C VAL A 341 -19.92 53.99 13.17
N GLU A 342 -19.37 54.87 12.35
CA GLU A 342 -18.32 54.54 11.39
C GLU A 342 -16.97 54.27 12.08
N GLN A 343 -16.65 54.97 13.17
CA GLN A 343 -15.44 54.70 13.96
C GLN A 343 -15.55 53.40 14.75
N ILE A 344 -16.74 53.03 15.25
CA ILE A 344 -16.96 51.72 15.88
C ILE A 344 -16.89 50.61 14.82
N ARG A 345 -17.38 50.86 13.60
CA ARG A 345 -17.32 49.89 12.49
C ARG A 345 -15.90 49.72 11.97
N VAL A 346 -15.12 50.80 11.86
CA VAL A 346 -13.69 50.78 11.51
C VAL A 346 -12.84 50.22 12.64
N ALA A 347 -13.18 50.47 13.91
CA ALA A 347 -12.51 49.87 15.06
C ALA A 347 -12.84 48.38 15.20
N ARG A 348 -14.07 47.95 14.93
CA ARG A 348 -14.44 46.53 14.81
C ARG A 348 -13.79 45.89 13.61
N LYS A 349 -13.74 46.55 12.45
CA LYS A 349 -13.05 46.04 11.26
C LYS A 349 -11.54 45.96 11.47
N LYS A 350 -10.94 46.91 12.20
CA LYS A 350 -9.53 46.85 12.64
C LYS A 350 -9.30 45.84 13.76
N GLN A 351 -10.25 45.61 14.67
CA GLN A 351 -10.18 44.56 15.70
C GLN A 351 -10.42 43.16 15.10
N ASP A 352 -11.23 43.04 14.07
CA ASP A 352 -11.46 41.81 13.30
C ASP A 352 -10.30 41.55 12.30
N GLU A 353 -9.66 42.59 11.77
CA GLU A 353 -8.41 42.51 10.97
C GLU A 353 -7.17 42.29 11.88
N GLN A 354 -7.20 42.71 13.14
CA GLN A 354 -6.20 42.42 14.19
C GLN A 354 -6.53 41.18 15.01
N ALA A 355 -7.62 40.46 14.72
CA ALA A 355 -7.87 39.14 15.31
C ALA A 355 -6.76 38.21 14.81
N GLN A 356 -5.69 38.12 15.59
CA GLN A 356 -4.44 37.39 15.34
C GLN A 356 -4.69 36.13 14.50
N ARG A 357 -4.34 36.18 13.21
CA ARG A 357 -4.15 34.95 12.44
C ARG A 357 -3.10 34.15 13.19
N SER A 358 -3.48 32.97 13.67
CA SER A 358 -2.60 32.09 14.41
C SER A 358 -1.38 31.75 13.56
N VAL A 359 -0.20 31.80 14.15
CA VAL A 359 1.04 31.37 13.50
C VAL A 359 1.28 29.89 13.71
N PHE A 360 2.01 29.27 12.80
CA PHE A 360 2.48 27.90 12.92
C PHE A 360 3.71 27.85 13.83
N THR A 361 3.68 27.04 14.88
CA THR A 361 4.68 27.06 15.95
C THR A 361 5.52 25.78 15.99
N ALA A 362 6.64 25.80 16.72
CA ALA A 362 7.45 24.59 16.93
C ALA A 362 6.69 23.51 17.73
N GLU A 363 5.82 23.91 18.66
CA GLU A 363 4.95 23.00 19.41
C GLU A 363 3.95 22.29 18.48
N ASP A 364 3.38 23.02 17.51
CA ASP A 364 2.50 22.43 16.49
C ASP A 364 3.22 21.36 15.66
N ILE A 365 4.48 21.59 15.29
CA ILE A 365 5.28 20.62 14.53
C ILE A 365 5.59 19.38 15.37
N GLU A 366 5.95 19.56 16.64
CA GLU A 366 6.22 18.42 17.52
C GLU A 366 4.96 17.56 17.75
N ASP A 367 3.80 18.19 17.91
CA ASP A 367 2.51 17.49 17.97
C ASP A 367 2.23 16.70 16.68
N ILE A 368 2.44 17.31 15.51
CA ILE A 368 2.34 16.64 14.21
C ILE A 368 3.32 15.46 14.11
N LYS A 369 4.58 15.63 14.52
CA LYS A 369 5.59 14.55 14.53
C LYS A 369 5.18 13.40 15.47
N SER A 370 4.59 13.72 16.62
CA SER A 370 4.07 12.72 17.56
C SER A 370 2.91 11.93 16.96
N GLN A 371 1.92 12.62 16.38
CA GLN A 371 0.79 11.99 15.70
C GLN A 371 1.26 11.09 14.55
N ILE A 372 2.19 11.56 13.70
CA ILE A 372 2.76 10.75 12.61
C ILE A 372 3.43 9.49 13.16
N SER A 373 4.23 9.62 14.23
CA SER A 373 4.89 8.47 14.85
C SER A 373 3.89 7.42 15.35
N GLU A 374 2.79 7.84 15.95
CA GLU A 374 1.71 6.97 16.42
C GLU A 374 0.96 6.32 15.24
N VAL A 375 0.57 7.10 14.23
CA VAL A 375 -0.12 6.60 13.04
C VAL A 375 0.75 5.58 12.28
N LEU A 376 2.05 5.84 12.13
CA LEU A 376 2.98 4.87 11.55
C LEU A 376 3.03 3.58 12.37
N ALA A 377 3.11 3.67 13.70
CA ALA A 377 3.13 2.49 14.56
C ALA A 377 1.87 1.64 14.41
N GLU A 378 0.69 2.26 14.43
CA GLU A 378 -0.59 1.57 14.23
C GLU A 378 -0.74 1.02 12.81
N THR A 379 -0.26 1.74 11.78
CA THR A 379 -0.29 1.27 10.38
C THR A 379 0.51 -0.02 10.20
N PHE A 380 1.72 -0.09 10.78
CA PHE A 380 2.52 -1.31 10.71
C PHE A 380 1.93 -2.45 11.55
N LYS A 381 1.27 -2.16 12.70
CA LYS A 381 0.51 -3.17 13.44
C LYS A 381 -0.65 -3.73 12.62
N ALA A 382 -1.41 -2.87 11.96
CA ALA A 382 -2.47 -3.30 11.04
C ALA A 382 -1.92 -4.21 9.93
N ALA A 383 -0.77 -3.86 9.35
CA ALA A 383 -0.13 -4.67 8.31
C ALA A 383 0.29 -6.05 8.82
N LEU A 384 0.81 -6.15 10.04
CA LEU A 384 1.18 -7.42 10.68
C LEU A 384 -0.03 -8.34 10.89
N ASP A 385 -1.21 -7.78 11.15
CA ASP A 385 -2.48 -8.52 11.29
C ASP A 385 -2.91 -9.18 9.97
N MET A 386 -2.44 -8.65 8.82
CA MET A 386 -2.64 -9.20 7.47
C MET A 386 -1.38 -9.95 7.01
N SER A 387 -0.98 -10.99 7.74
CA SER A 387 0.27 -11.74 7.54
C SER A 387 0.46 -12.36 6.14
N VAL A 388 -0.61 -12.55 5.37
CA VAL A 388 -0.51 -13.00 3.96
C VAL A 388 0.02 -11.90 3.04
N HIS A 389 -0.19 -10.64 3.41
CA HIS A 389 0.08 -9.46 2.58
C HIS A 389 1.27 -8.63 3.08
N PHE A 390 1.71 -8.82 4.32
CA PHE A 390 2.95 -8.27 4.88
C PHE A 390 3.67 -9.28 5.77
N GLN A 391 4.91 -9.61 5.43
CA GLN A 391 5.75 -10.56 6.17
C GLN A 391 7.13 -9.95 6.41
N PRO A 392 7.38 -9.35 7.58
CA PRO A 392 8.68 -8.79 7.87
C PRO A 392 9.69 -9.91 8.18
N LEU A 393 10.89 -9.79 7.63
CA LEU A 393 11.99 -10.72 7.82
C LEU A 393 13.05 -10.10 8.75
N PRO A 394 13.63 -10.87 9.70
CA PRO A 394 14.64 -10.35 10.64
C PRO A 394 15.90 -9.83 9.94
N ASN A 395 16.15 -10.29 8.72
CA ASN A 395 17.30 -9.97 7.89
C ASN A 395 16.93 -9.09 6.68
N ALA A 396 15.90 -8.25 6.84
CA ALA A 396 15.56 -7.21 5.89
C ALA A 396 15.38 -5.86 6.61
N PHE A 397 15.55 -4.78 5.87
CA PHE A 397 15.09 -3.45 6.23
C PHE A 397 14.53 -2.78 4.98
N GLU A 398 13.67 -1.80 5.12
CA GLU A 398 13.07 -1.13 3.96
C GLU A 398 12.77 0.33 4.25
N LEU A 399 13.07 1.19 3.28
CA LEU A 399 12.75 2.61 3.29
C LEU A 399 11.42 2.84 2.57
N TYR A 400 10.51 3.53 3.26
CA TYR A 400 9.23 3.99 2.72
C TYR A 400 9.18 5.52 2.71
N GLY A 401 8.51 6.08 1.71
CA GLY A 401 8.02 7.45 1.74
C GLY A 401 6.53 7.43 2.04
N VAL A 402 6.13 8.03 3.15
CA VAL A 402 4.75 8.02 3.62
C VAL A 402 4.17 9.41 3.46
N ASP A 403 3.01 9.49 2.82
CA ASP A 403 2.36 10.76 2.50
C ASP A 403 1.21 11.01 3.46
N PHE A 404 1.27 12.16 4.12
CA PHE A 404 0.26 12.61 5.08
C PHE A 404 -0.33 13.95 4.67
N LEU A 405 -1.58 14.18 5.05
CA LEU A 405 -2.24 15.46 4.95
C LEU A 405 -2.60 15.99 6.34
N VAL A 406 -2.38 17.28 6.56
CA VAL A 406 -2.73 17.92 7.83
C VAL A 406 -4.03 18.69 7.66
N THR A 407 -4.99 18.39 8.51
CA THR A 407 -6.26 19.12 8.60
C THR A 407 -6.27 20.00 9.85
N ASN A 408 -6.98 21.11 9.77
CA ASN A 408 -7.19 22.06 10.85
C ASN A 408 -8.69 22.03 11.19
N VAL A 409 -9.06 21.16 12.12
CA VAL A 409 -10.45 21.02 12.55
C VAL A 409 -10.64 21.88 13.80
N PRO A 410 -11.45 22.94 13.76
CA PRO A 410 -11.69 23.79 14.92
C PRO A 410 -12.59 23.05 15.92
N CYS A 411 -12.02 22.23 16.79
CA CYS A 411 -12.75 21.53 17.84
C CYS A 411 -12.05 21.70 19.20
N PRO A 412 -12.72 22.20 20.25
CA PRO A 412 -12.11 22.41 21.56
C PRO A 412 -11.63 21.13 22.26
N SER A 413 -12.14 19.97 21.86
CA SER A 413 -11.84 18.66 22.46
C SER A 413 -10.85 17.82 21.65
N LEU A 414 -10.39 18.31 20.50
CA LEU A 414 -9.43 17.62 19.63
C LEU A 414 -8.14 18.45 19.51
N PRO A 415 -7.01 17.81 19.13
CA PRO A 415 -5.80 18.55 18.81
C PRO A 415 -6.07 19.59 17.72
N LYS A 416 -5.30 20.69 17.78
CA LYS A 416 -5.43 21.83 16.85
C LYS A 416 -5.27 21.39 15.39
N PHE A 417 -4.41 20.40 15.15
CA PHE A 417 -4.18 19.80 13.85
C PHE A 417 -4.38 18.29 13.91
N GLN A 418 -4.93 17.72 12.85
CA GLN A 418 -5.11 16.28 12.71
C GLN A 418 -4.36 15.79 11.47
N VAL A 419 -3.46 14.83 11.67
CA VAL A 419 -2.70 14.16 10.62
C VAL A 419 -3.55 13.04 10.01
N ASN A 420 -3.52 12.93 8.68
CA ASN A 420 -4.23 11.91 7.91
C ASN A 420 -3.27 11.20 6.96
N LEU A 421 -3.15 9.88 7.06
CA LEU A 421 -2.37 9.04 6.16
C LEU A 421 -3.07 8.92 4.81
N LEU A 422 -2.35 9.18 3.72
CA LEU A 422 -2.86 9.05 2.35
C LEU A 422 -2.36 7.77 1.66
N GLU A 423 -1.05 7.51 1.77
CA GLU A 423 -0.40 6.36 1.15
C GLU A 423 1.00 6.09 1.72
N VAL A 424 1.46 4.86 1.50
CA VAL A 424 2.81 4.40 1.82
C VAL A 424 3.46 3.96 0.51
N ASN A 425 4.56 4.61 0.15
CA ASN A 425 5.29 4.34 -1.09
C ASN A 425 6.60 3.60 -0.79
N SER A 426 6.76 2.40 -1.32
CA SER A 426 8.06 1.74 -1.41
C SER A 426 8.95 2.43 -2.43
N GLU A 427 10.27 2.37 -2.24
CA GLU A 427 11.25 2.98 -3.15
C GLU A 427 10.87 4.42 -3.50
N PRO A 428 10.70 5.29 -2.47
CA PRO A 428 10.15 6.61 -2.69
C PRO A 428 11.01 7.40 -3.68
N ALA A 429 10.37 8.17 -4.56
CA ALA A 429 11.03 9.03 -5.54
C ALA A 429 11.76 10.21 -4.88
N ILE A 430 12.92 9.95 -4.28
CA ILE A 430 13.71 10.94 -3.52
C ILE A 430 14.28 12.05 -4.40
N GLU A 431 14.42 11.81 -5.71
CA GLU A 431 14.93 12.77 -6.70
C GLU A 431 14.07 14.04 -6.81
N LEU A 432 12.78 13.93 -6.46
CA LEU A 432 11.83 15.04 -6.47
C LEU A 432 12.05 16.05 -5.33
N THR A 433 12.96 15.76 -4.39
CA THR A 433 13.28 16.64 -3.24
C THR A 433 14.04 17.91 -3.64
N GLY A 434 14.71 17.87 -4.79
CA GLY A 434 15.48 18.99 -5.34
C GLY A 434 16.89 19.17 -4.74
N PRO A 435 17.84 19.77 -5.49
CA PRO A 435 19.25 19.90 -5.09
C PRO A 435 19.49 20.56 -3.73
N ARG A 436 18.71 21.60 -3.40
CA ARG A 436 18.79 22.34 -2.12
C ARG A 436 18.67 21.44 -0.89
N LEU A 437 17.87 20.39 -0.99
CA LEU A 437 17.50 19.53 0.12
C LEU A 437 18.18 18.16 0.05
N THR A 438 19.08 17.92 -0.93
CA THR A 438 19.82 16.66 -1.08
C THR A 438 20.60 16.27 0.19
N TRP A 439 21.11 17.24 0.95
CA TRP A 439 21.85 16.98 2.19
C TRP A 439 21.00 16.25 3.26
N ILE A 440 19.68 16.47 3.26
CA ILE A 440 18.74 15.76 4.16
C ILE A 440 18.69 14.28 3.81
N LEU A 441 18.73 13.95 2.52
CA LEU A 441 18.77 12.58 2.03
C LEU A 441 20.12 11.94 2.36
N GLU A 442 21.23 12.68 2.27
CA GLU A 442 22.54 12.18 2.71
C GLU A 442 22.56 11.78 4.19
N ASP A 443 21.96 12.62 5.04
CA ASP A 443 21.79 12.33 6.47
C ASP A 443 20.90 11.10 6.71
N LEU A 444 19.78 10.98 5.98
CA LEU A 444 18.87 9.83 6.04
C LEU A 444 19.58 8.52 5.69
N PHE A 445 20.25 8.45 4.53
CA PHE A 445 20.93 7.22 4.09
C PHE A 445 22.08 6.87 5.02
N ARG A 446 22.79 7.86 5.57
CA ARG A 446 23.80 7.64 6.61
C ARG A 446 23.20 7.07 7.90
N ALA A 447 22.05 7.59 8.34
CA ALA A 447 21.33 7.08 9.50
C ALA A 447 20.89 5.62 9.28
N ILE A 448 20.35 5.28 8.10
CA ILE A 448 20.00 3.90 7.73
C ILE A 448 21.23 2.98 7.80
N GLY A 449 22.37 3.43 7.24
CA GLY A 449 23.62 2.69 7.29
C GLY A 449 24.08 2.39 8.72
N ARG A 450 23.92 3.34 9.65
CA ARG A 450 24.32 3.20 11.05
C ARG A 450 23.33 2.40 11.91
N VAL A 451 22.03 2.56 11.66
CA VAL A 451 20.98 2.01 12.53
C VAL A 451 20.51 0.63 12.04
N CYS A 452 20.41 0.42 10.73
CA CYS A 452 19.87 -0.82 10.16
C CYS A 452 20.98 -1.76 9.65
N VAL A 453 21.98 -1.21 8.94
CA VAL A 453 23.02 -2.03 8.30
C VAL A 453 24.12 -2.42 9.28
N ALA A 454 24.73 -1.44 9.96
CA ALA A 454 25.87 -1.67 10.84
C ALA A 454 25.63 -2.74 11.94
N PRO A 455 24.50 -2.73 12.68
CA PRO A 455 24.27 -3.72 13.74
C PRO A 455 24.11 -5.14 13.21
N SER A 456 23.55 -5.29 12.01
CA SER A 456 23.40 -6.57 11.32
C SER A 456 24.75 -7.24 11.04
N PHE A 457 25.86 -6.51 11.03
CA PHE A 457 27.22 -7.02 10.84
C PHE A 457 28.11 -6.82 12.07
N GLY A 458 27.55 -6.91 13.28
CA GLY A 458 28.33 -6.96 14.52
C GLY A 458 28.96 -5.62 14.92
N ALA A 459 28.37 -4.50 14.53
CA ALA A 459 28.63 -3.22 15.20
C ALA A 459 27.79 -3.12 16.47
N SER A 460 28.39 -2.67 17.58
CA SER A 460 27.63 -2.28 18.76
C SER A 460 26.67 -1.16 18.39
N GLN A 461 25.41 -1.26 18.85
CA GLN A 461 24.42 -0.19 18.75
C GLN A 461 25.02 1.10 19.33
N VAL A 462 24.82 2.24 18.66
CA VAL A 462 25.35 3.53 19.12
C VAL A 462 24.58 3.97 20.36
N GLY A 463 25.25 3.93 21.52
CA GLY A 463 24.69 4.28 22.83
C GLY A 463 24.29 3.05 23.63
N ASP A 464 24.99 2.80 24.73
CA ASP A 464 24.93 1.64 25.63
C ASP A 464 23.58 1.44 26.37
N GLY A 465 22.53 2.16 25.97
CA GLY A 465 21.20 2.13 26.58
C GLY A 465 20.12 1.69 25.58
N LYS A 466 19.19 0.87 26.07
CA LYS A 466 17.99 0.42 25.33
C LYS A 466 17.29 1.62 24.66
N TRP A 467 17.01 1.51 23.36
CA TRP A 467 16.32 2.56 22.61
C TRP A 467 14.80 2.38 22.77
N GLU A 468 14.18 3.29 23.50
CA GLU A 468 12.73 3.27 23.78
C GLU A 468 11.91 3.88 22.64
N VAL A 469 10.65 3.45 22.52
CA VAL A 469 9.68 4.02 21.57
C VAL A 469 9.42 5.49 21.94
N GLY A 470 9.39 6.36 20.94
CA GLY A 470 9.28 7.81 21.06
C GLY A 470 10.62 8.54 21.10
N GLN A 471 11.73 7.85 21.42
CA GLN A 471 13.05 8.49 21.48
C GLN A 471 13.64 8.68 20.08
N THR A 472 14.28 9.84 19.84
CA THR A 472 15.03 10.14 18.62
C THR A 472 16.54 9.93 18.82
N ARG A 473 17.18 9.14 17.93
CA ARG A 473 18.64 8.97 17.84
C ARG A 473 19.05 8.94 16.37
N GLU A 474 20.21 9.48 16.02
CA GLU A 474 20.70 9.53 14.62
C GLU A 474 19.63 10.09 13.63
N LEU A 475 18.86 11.10 14.07
CA LEU A 475 17.74 11.72 13.31
C LEU A 475 16.56 10.78 13.02
N LEU A 476 16.55 9.58 13.58
CA LEU A 476 15.45 8.62 13.49
C LEU A 476 14.72 8.59 14.83
N ARG A 477 13.41 8.74 14.83
CA ARG A 477 12.52 8.52 15.98
C ARG A 477 12.00 7.10 15.92
N LYS A 478 12.15 6.33 17.01
CA LYS A 478 11.63 4.96 17.06
C LYS A 478 10.12 4.97 17.29
N CYS A 479 9.34 4.52 16.33
CA CYS A 479 7.87 4.56 16.37
C CYS A 479 7.27 3.26 16.89
N LEU A 480 7.87 2.12 16.52
CA LEU A 480 7.39 0.79 16.88
C LEU A 480 8.57 -0.11 17.22
N ASP A 481 8.41 -0.94 18.24
CA ASP A 481 9.33 -2.03 18.55
C ASP A 481 8.52 -3.28 18.86
N MET A 482 8.45 -4.21 17.91
CA MET A 482 7.77 -5.48 18.09
C MET A 482 8.67 -6.62 17.62
N GLU A 483 8.69 -7.70 18.37
CA GLU A 483 9.27 -8.96 17.92
C GLU A 483 8.13 -9.89 17.47
N VAL A 484 8.07 -10.19 16.18
CA VAL A 484 7.12 -11.16 15.63
C VAL A 484 7.64 -12.57 15.95
N ARG A 485 6.94 -13.28 16.86
CA ARG A 485 7.28 -14.65 17.23
C ARG A 485 7.17 -15.57 16.00
N GLY A 486 8.32 -16.02 15.52
CA GLY A 486 8.48 -16.89 14.35
C GLY A 486 9.89 -16.80 13.76
N ALA A 487 10.56 -15.65 13.92
CA ALA A 487 11.84 -15.37 13.29
C ALA A 487 13.09 -16.02 13.95
N GLN A 488 13.07 -16.30 15.26
CA GLN A 488 14.24 -16.88 15.97
C GLN A 488 14.07 -18.36 16.39
N GLY A 489 12.85 -18.89 16.36
CA GLY A 489 12.55 -20.27 16.80
C GLY A 489 12.41 -21.29 15.66
N CYS A 490 12.36 -20.84 14.40
CA CYS A 490 12.01 -21.70 13.26
C CYS A 490 13.16 -21.97 12.28
N LEU A 491 14.38 -21.49 12.54
CA LEU A 491 15.54 -21.69 11.65
C LEU A 491 16.14 -23.10 11.71
N THR A 492 15.56 -24.04 12.47
CA THR A 492 16.04 -25.44 12.51
C THR A 492 14.95 -26.49 12.30
N LYS A 493 13.67 -26.13 12.07
CA LYS A 493 12.60 -27.11 11.85
C LYS A 493 11.49 -26.73 10.86
N MET A 494 11.66 -25.69 10.06
CA MET A 494 10.92 -25.59 8.81
C MET A 494 11.88 -25.83 7.66
N ALA A 495 11.97 -27.09 7.25
CA ALA A 495 12.43 -27.43 5.92
C ALA A 495 11.58 -26.62 4.93
N ALA A 496 12.27 -25.95 4.01
CA ALA A 496 11.67 -25.20 2.92
C ALA A 496 10.57 -26.03 2.23
N ASN A 497 9.37 -25.46 2.18
CA ASN A 497 8.39 -25.76 1.13
C ASN A 497 7.86 -24.42 0.61
N THR A 498 8.68 -23.74 -0.19
CA THR A 498 8.19 -22.80 -1.21
C THR A 498 7.41 -23.62 -2.22
N SER A 499 6.10 -23.74 -1.98
CA SER A 499 5.30 -24.70 -2.70
C SER A 499 4.54 -24.00 -3.82
N ASN A 500 4.73 -24.45 -5.07
CA ASN A 500 3.82 -24.21 -6.20
C ASN A 500 2.41 -24.82 -5.98
N LEU A 501 2.07 -25.10 -4.72
CA LEU A 501 0.81 -25.66 -4.28
C LEU A 501 -0.22 -24.54 -4.19
N VAL A 502 -1.30 -24.75 -4.93
CA VAL A 502 -2.48 -23.90 -5.02
C VAL A 502 -3.49 -24.27 -3.94
N PHE A 503 -3.45 -25.52 -3.48
CA PHE A 503 -4.31 -26.07 -2.42
C PHE A 503 -3.65 -27.28 -1.78
N ASP A 504 -3.80 -27.48 -0.46
CA ASP A 504 -3.36 -28.69 0.24
C ASP A 504 -4.30 -29.03 1.39
N ASP A 505 -4.67 -30.30 1.54
CA ASP A 505 -5.47 -30.76 2.68
C ASP A 505 -5.39 -32.28 2.91
N LEU A 506 -5.87 -32.72 4.08
CA LEU A 506 -6.02 -34.12 4.47
C LEU A 506 -7.49 -34.54 4.31
N PHE A 507 -7.74 -35.52 3.44
CA PHE A 507 -9.06 -36.06 3.16
C PHE A 507 -9.25 -37.44 3.80
N THR A 508 -10.47 -37.74 4.23
CA THR A 508 -10.89 -39.07 4.70
C THR A 508 -11.89 -39.66 3.74
N ILE A 509 -11.64 -40.88 3.26
CA ILE A 509 -12.49 -41.54 2.27
C ILE A 509 -13.78 -42.01 2.92
N SER A 510 -14.90 -41.44 2.50
CA SER A 510 -16.24 -41.82 2.98
C SER A 510 -16.80 -43.03 2.22
N ALA A 511 -16.53 -43.12 0.91
CA ALA A 511 -16.95 -44.22 0.07
C ALA A 511 -16.08 -44.36 -1.18
N VAL A 512 -16.03 -45.57 -1.75
CA VAL A 512 -15.45 -45.85 -3.06
C VAL A 512 -16.51 -46.55 -3.91
N ASP A 513 -16.69 -46.10 -5.16
CA ASP A 513 -17.61 -46.68 -6.15
C ASP A 513 -19.08 -46.80 -5.66
N LYS A 514 -19.62 -45.72 -5.08
CA LYS A 514 -21.02 -45.66 -4.57
C LYS A 514 -22.07 -46.03 -5.62
N GLU A 515 -21.77 -45.80 -6.91
CA GLU A 515 -22.63 -46.12 -8.06
C GLU A 515 -22.34 -47.51 -8.69
N GLY A 516 -21.47 -48.30 -8.06
CA GLY A 516 -20.94 -49.54 -8.62
C GLY A 516 -19.71 -49.31 -9.50
N LYS A 517 -18.82 -50.30 -9.54
CA LYS A 517 -17.58 -50.25 -10.31
C LYS A 517 -17.87 -50.32 -11.81
N LYS A 518 -17.59 -49.23 -12.53
CA LYS A 518 -17.85 -49.11 -13.98
C LYS A 518 -16.65 -49.54 -14.84
N PHE A 519 -15.44 -49.45 -14.30
CA PHE A 519 -14.19 -49.77 -15.03
C PHE A 519 -13.26 -50.61 -14.15
N ASP A 520 -12.54 -51.57 -14.74
CA ASP A 520 -11.70 -52.49 -13.97
C ASP A 520 -10.52 -51.81 -13.28
N ARG A 521 -9.93 -50.79 -13.92
CA ARG A 521 -8.70 -50.10 -13.47
C ARG A 521 -8.91 -48.71 -12.90
N VAL A 522 -10.14 -48.21 -12.92
CA VAL A 522 -10.47 -46.87 -12.44
C VAL A 522 -11.57 -47.00 -11.40
N SER A 523 -11.35 -46.41 -10.23
CA SER A 523 -12.35 -46.29 -9.18
C SER A 523 -12.59 -44.82 -8.87
N ARG A 524 -13.79 -44.51 -8.40
CA ARG A 524 -14.20 -43.19 -7.95
C ARG A 524 -14.28 -43.15 -6.44
N LEU A 525 -13.44 -42.34 -5.81
CA LEU A 525 -13.52 -42.09 -4.38
C LEU A 525 -14.39 -40.86 -4.09
N TYR A 526 -15.00 -40.89 -2.92
CA TYR A 526 -15.67 -39.77 -2.28
C TYR A 526 -14.98 -39.57 -0.94
N ALA A 527 -14.52 -38.36 -0.67
CA ALA A 527 -13.79 -38.05 0.55
C ALA A 527 -14.17 -36.68 1.08
N HIS A 528 -14.01 -36.52 2.38
CA HIS A 528 -14.32 -35.28 3.08
C HIS A 528 -13.06 -34.76 3.79
N SER A 529 -12.83 -33.47 3.67
CA SER A 529 -11.67 -32.77 4.23
C SER A 529 -11.78 -32.66 5.76
N LYS A 530 -10.63 -32.68 6.44
CA LYS A 530 -10.59 -32.48 7.90
C LYS A 530 -10.41 -31.02 8.32
N ASN A 531 -9.76 -30.19 7.51
CA ASN A 531 -9.37 -28.83 7.91
C ASN A 531 -10.32 -27.75 7.37
N TYR A 532 -10.80 -27.92 6.14
CA TYR A 532 -11.52 -26.87 5.39
C TYR A 532 -12.98 -27.22 5.07
N ASP A 533 -13.50 -28.34 5.60
CA ASP A 533 -14.89 -28.78 5.42
C ASP A 533 -15.29 -28.87 3.93
N MET A 534 -14.40 -29.50 3.13
CA MET A 534 -14.58 -29.68 1.68
C MET A 534 -14.97 -31.10 1.30
N ASP A 535 -15.75 -31.21 0.23
CA ASP A 535 -16.12 -32.48 -0.38
C ASP A 535 -15.33 -32.72 -1.67
N LEU A 536 -14.69 -33.88 -1.76
CA LEU A 536 -13.89 -34.31 -2.90
C LEU A 536 -14.51 -35.55 -3.55
N THR A 537 -14.67 -35.50 -4.86
CA THR A 537 -14.90 -36.68 -5.71
C THR A 537 -13.75 -36.80 -6.71
N LEU A 538 -13.07 -37.95 -6.73
CA LEU A 538 -11.88 -38.14 -7.56
C LEU A 538 -11.86 -39.51 -8.23
N ASP A 539 -11.67 -39.53 -9.54
CA ASP A 539 -11.33 -40.74 -10.29
C ASP A 539 -9.82 -41.00 -10.21
N TYR A 540 -9.43 -42.23 -9.87
CA TYR A 540 -8.03 -42.61 -9.74
C TYR A 540 -7.79 -44.03 -10.24
N ASN A 541 -6.53 -44.33 -10.58
CA ASN A 541 -6.14 -45.67 -10.98
C ASN A 541 -5.92 -46.56 -9.75
N ILE A 542 -6.85 -47.50 -9.51
CA ILE A 542 -6.84 -48.37 -8.33
C ILE A 542 -5.70 -49.39 -8.33
N GLU A 543 -5.16 -49.77 -9.50
CA GLU A 543 -4.01 -50.69 -9.58
C GLU A 543 -2.71 -50.00 -9.14
N LEU A 544 -2.57 -48.70 -9.43
CA LEU A 544 -1.38 -47.92 -9.11
C LEU A 544 -1.41 -47.34 -7.70
N TYR A 545 -2.58 -46.90 -7.23
CA TYR A 545 -2.73 -46.24 -5.93
C TYR A 545 -3.94 -46.79 -5.17
N PRO A 546 -3.83 -48.00 -4.57
CA PRO A 546 -4.97 -48.69 -3.97
C PRO A 546 -5.41 -48.02 -2.67
N LEU A 547 -6.61 -47.45 -2.63
CA LEU A 547 -7.19 -46.79 -1.46
C LEU A 547 -8.43 -47.54 -0.95
N GLN A 548 -8.63 -47.55 0.37
CA GLN A 548 -9.77 -48.19 1.03
C GLN A 548 -10.70 -47.18 1.71
N LYS A 549 -11.95 -47.61 1.95
CA LYS A 549 -12.88 -46.82 2.77
C LYS A 549 -12.30 -46.57 4.17
N ASP A 550 -12.53 -45.38 4.70
CA ASP A 550 -12.07 -44.89 6.01
C ASP A 550 -10.54 -44.62 6.09
N GLU A 551 -9.80 -44.82 5.00
CA GLU A 551 -8.39 -44.40 4.88
C GLU A 551 -8.33 -42.87 4.71
N SER A 552 -7.29 -42.24 5.28
CA SER A 552 -6.99 -40.83 5.07
C SER A 552 -5.81 -40.68 4.11
N PHE A 553 -5.80 -39.64 3.28
CA PHE A 553 -4.69 -39.31 2.40
C PHE A 553 -4.54 -37.79 2.30
N THR A 554 -3.31 -37.32 2.09
CA THR A 554 -3.03 -35.93 1.77
C THR A 554 -3.20 -35.70 0.28
N LEU A 555 -3.93 -34.66 -0.08
CA LEU A 555 -4.06 -34.15 -1.44
C LEU A 555 -3.45 -32.76 -1.50
N ALA A 556 -2.65 -32.51 -2.52
CA ALA A 556 -2.19 -31.18 -2.87
C ALA A 556 -2.40 -30.91 -4.36
N LEU A 557 -2.83 -29.70 -4.72
CA LEU A 557 -2.95 -29.22 -6.10
C LEU A 557 -1.81 -28.26 -6.36
N ALA A 558 -1.13 -28.38 -7.50
CA ALA A 558 0.00 -27.53 -7.87
C ALA A 558 -0.14 -26.97 -9.28
N SER A 559 0.37 -25.76 -9.52
CA SER A 559 0.46 -25.17 -10.86
C SER A 559 1.73 -25.57 -11.61
N SER A 560 2.76 -26.04 -10.89
CA SER A 560 4.02 -26.54 -11.45
C SER A 560 4.65 -27.59 -10.53
N LEU A 561 5.39 -28.53 -11.11
CA LEU A 561 6.20 -29.53 -10.38
C LEU A 561 7.62 -29.03 -10.07
N SER A 562 8.08 -27.95 -10.71
CA SER A 562 9.40 -27.38 -10.40
C SER A 562 9.42 -26.83 -8.98
N ARG A 563 10.55 -26.93 -8.26
CA ARG A 563 10.72 -26.33 -6.91
C ARG A 563 11.18 -24.87 -6.97
N GLY A 564 10.78 -24.12 -8.00
CA GLY A 564 11.20 -22.75 -8.27
C GLY A 564 10.07 -21.86 -8.79
N HIS A 565 10.26 -20.55 -8.71
CA HIS A 565 9.32 -19.51 -9.14
C HIS A 565 9.11 -19.56 -10.67
N PRO A 566 7.88 -19.38 -11.21
CA PRO A 566 7.69 -19.17 -12.64
C PRO A 566 8.12 -17.73 -12.96
N GLY A 567 9.40 -17.54 -13.31
CA GLY A 567 9.91 -16.21 -13.62
C GLY A 567 11.40 -16.12 -13.97
N THR A 568 12.19 -17.18 -13.78
CA THR A 568 13.63 -17.14 -14.09
C THR A 568 13.98 -17.99 -15.30
N SER A 569 13.59 -17.52 -16.49
CA SER A 569 14.32 -17.76 -17.74
C SER A 569 13.98 -16.67 -18.76
N GLY A 570 14.83 -15.64 -18.82
CA GLY A 570 14.82 -14.69 -19.92
C GLY A 570 15.46 -15.33 -21.15
N GLY A 571 14.65 -15.69 -22.15
CA GLY A 571 15.09 -16.16 -23.45
C GLY A 571 13.88 -16.57 -24.30
N ALA A 572 13.68 -15.88 -25.42
CA ALA A 572 12.55 -16.06 -26.34
C ALA A 572 12.58 -17.36 -27.16
N GLU A 573 12.96 -18.50 -26.56
CA GLU A 573 12.97 -19.81 -27.21
C GLU A 573 12.34 -20.97 -26.40
N ASP A 574 11.88 -20.76 -25.16
CA ASP A 574 11.41 -21.84 -24.27
C ASP A 574 9.88 -21.99 -24.16
N ASP A 575 9.12 -21.65 -25.21
CA ASP A 575 7.67 -21.91 -25.24
C ASP A 575 7.32 -23.40 -25.49
N LYS A 576 8.32 -24.29 -25.43
CA LYS A 576 8.17 -25.75 -25.56
C LYS A 576 8.41 -26.53 -24.26
N ASP A 577 8.95 -25.91 -23.22
CA ASP A 577 9.36 -26.62 -21.99
C ASP A 577 8.38 -26.47 -20.82
N ARG A 578 7.22 -25.83 -21.05
CA ARG A 578 6.10 -25.84 -20.09
C ARG A 578 5.31 -27.16 -20.05
N ASP A 579 5.54 -28.07 -21.00
CA ASP A 579 4.85 -29.36 -21.15
C ASP A 579 5.79 -30.57 -20.90
N VAL A 580 6.76 -30.45 -20.00
CA VAL A 580 7.71 -31.54 -19.71
C VAL A 580 7.09 -32.52 -18.70
N TRP A 581 6.26 -33.45 -19.20
CA TRP A 581 5.71 -34.60 -18.44
C TRP A 581 6.72 -35.75 -18.26
N ARG A 582 7.95 -35.64 -18.80
CA ARG A 582 8.99 -36.67 -18.62
C ARG A 582 10.18 -36.09 -17.88
N PRO A 583 10.69 -36.76 -16.82
CA PRO A 583 11.95 -36.37 -16.24
C PRO A 583 13.01 -36.49 -17.34
N ASP A 584 13.50 -35.35 -17.81
CA ASP A 584 14.76 -35.33 -18.52
C ASP A 584 15.77 -36.00 -17.60
N GLY A 585 16.52 -36.96 -18.12
CA GLY A 585 17.56 -37.72 -17.40
C GLY A 585 18.73 -36.85 -16.88
N LYS A 586 18.49 -35.57 -16.62
CA LYS A 586 19.37 -34.52 -16.08
C LYS A 586 19.05 -34.16 -14.62
N GLY A 587 18.32 -34.99 -13.88
CA GLY A 587 18.35 -35.00 -12.41
C GLY A 587 17.88 -33.72 -11.70
N GLN A 588 16.98 -32.93 -12.29
CA GLN A 588 16.24 -31.93 -11.53
C GLN A 588 15.16 -32.64 -10.68
N ARG A 589 15.24 -32.49 -9.36
CA ARG A 589 14.33 -33.10 -8.39
C ARG A 589 13.13 -32.17 -8.15
N GLY A 590 11.93 -32.54 -8.63
CA GLY A 590 10.71 -31.74 -8.50
C GLY A 590 9.85 -32.12 -7.27
N LEU A 591 8.65 -31.54 -7.20
CA LEU A 591 7.66 -31.81 -6.14
C LEU A 591 7.13 -33.26 -6.19
N GLU A 592 7.21 -33.93 -7.35
CA GLU A 592 6.73 -35.29 -7.57
C GLU A 592 7.46 -36.37 -6.74
N GLU A 593 8.68 -36.13 -6.26
CA GLU A 593 9.40 -37.09 -5.41
C GLU A 593 8.79 -37.24 -4.01
N ASP A 594 8.02 -36.25 -3.55
CA ASP A 594 7.44 -36.23 -2.20
C ASP A 594 6.04 -36.86 -2.11
N TYR A 595 5.49 -37.32 -3.24
CA TYR A 595 4.14 -37.84 -3.37
C TYR A 595 4.12 -39.20 -4.07
N ASP A 596 3.15 -40.03 -3.70
CA ASP A 596 3.06 -41.42 -4.15
C ASP A 596 2.31 -41.56 -5.47
N TYR A 597 1.45 -40.59 -5.80
CA TYR A 597 0.62 -40.61 -7.00
C TYR A 597 0.39 -39.20 -7.55
N VAL A 598 0.63 -39.02 -8.84
CA VAL A 598 0.59 -37.71 -9.52
C VAL A 598 -0.23 -37.82 -10.81
N MET A 599 -1.10 -36.83 -11.05
CA MET A 599 -1.79 -36.67 -12.33
C MET A 599 -1.67 -35.22 -12.83
N TYR A 600 -1.62 -35.04 -14.15
CA TYR A 600 -1.61 -33.73 -14.82
C TYR A 600 -2.86 -33.56 -15.66
N GLY A 601 -3.45 -32.38 -15.59
CA GLY A 601 -4.74 -32.09 -16.16
C GLY A 601 -4.99 -30.59 -16.28
N LYS A 602 -6.25 -30.25 -16.56
CA LYS A 602 -6.70 -28.86 -16.66
C LYS A 602 -8.03 -28.67 -15.95
N VAL A 603 -8.21 -27.49 -15.39
CA VAL A 603 -9.51 -27.05 -14.84
C VAL A 603 -10.38 -26.67 -16.02
N TYR A 604 -11.45 -27.41 -16.27
CA TYR A 604 -12.31 -27.20 -17.45
C TYR A 604 -13.63 -26.53 -17.11
N ARG A 605 -14.02 -26.51 -15.82
CA ARG A 605 -15.26 -25.88 -15.38
C ARG A 605 -15.12 -25.44 -13.92
N PHE A 606 -15.63 -24.25 -13.64
CA PHE A 606 -15.69 -23.68 -12.29
C PHE A 606 -17.09 -23.12 -12.09
N ASP A 607 -17.86 -23.72 -11.19
CA ASP A 607 -19.24 -23.33 -10.93
C ASP A 607 -19.28 -22.47 -9.66
N SER A 608 -19.56 -21.18 -9.84
CA SER A 608 -19.88 -20.25 -8.76
C SER A 608 -21.31 -20.51 -8.32
N GLY A 609 -21.50 -21.20 -7.19
CA GLY A 609 -22.82 -21.43 -6.63
C GLY A 609 -23.50 -20.14 -6.17
N ALA A 610 -24.82 -20.18 -5.95
CA ALA A 610 -25.50 -19.14 -5.20
C ALA A 610 -25.18 -19.37 -3.71
N GLN A 611 -24.39 -18.48 -3.09
CA GLN A 611 -23.76 -18.53 -1.75
C GLN A 611 -22.25 -18.88 -1.78
N GLU A 612 -21.52 -18.61 -0.68
CA GLU A 612 -20.04 -18.72 -0.51
C GLU A 612 -19.40 -20.10 -0.83
N ILE A 613 -20.16 -21.07 -1.37
CA ILE A 613 -19.71 -22.40 -1.77
C ILE A 613 -19.54 -22.47 -3.29
N VAL A 614 -18.37 -22.91 -3.72
CA VAL A 614 -18.01 -23.09 -5.13
C VAL A 614 -17.60 -24.53 -5.42
N THR A 615 -17.68 -24.92 -6.70
CA THR A 615 -17.22 -26.24 -7.15
C THR A 615 -16.26 -26.12 -8.32
N ALA A 616 -15.04 -26.64 -8.14
CA ALA A 616 -14.04 -26.73 -9.19
C ALA A 616 -14.04 -28.13 -9.84
N TYR A 617 -14.01 -28.17 -11.17
CA TYR A 617 -13.92 -29.41 -11.95
C TYR A 617 -12.64 -29.46 -12.79
N ALA A 618 -11.89 -30.55 -12.66
CA ALA A 618 -10.66 -30.79 -13.41
C ALA A 618 -10.68 -32.15 -14.10
N SER A 619 -9.96 -32.25 -15.23
CA SER A 619 -9.82 -33.48 -16.01
C SER A 619 -8.35 -33.81 -16.23
N PHE A 620 -7.97 -35.04 -15.90
CA PHE A 620 -6.62 -35.60 -15.96
C PHE A 620 -6.57 -36.73 -16.99
N GLY A 621 -6.76 -36.39 -18.27
CA GLY A 621 -6.74 -37.38 -19.36
C GLY A 621 -7.90 -38.37 -19.32
N GLY A 622 -9.07 -37.96 -18.83
CA GLY A 622 -10.29 -38.79 -18.72
C GLY A 622 -10.63 -39.22 -17.29
N LEU A 623 -9.71 -39.05 -16.33
CA LEU A 623 -10.00 -39.13 -14.90
C LEU A 623 -10.50 -37.77 -14.42
N LEU A 624 -11.64 -37.73 -13.74
CA LEU A 624 -12.29 -36.49 -13.33
C LEU A 624 -12.12 -36.22 -11.84
N MET A 625 -12.01 -34.93 -11.50
CA MET A 625 -12.07 -34.42 -10.15
C MET A 625 -13.19 -33.39 -10.03
N SER A 626 -13.89 -33.45 -8.91
CA SER A 626 -14.79 -32.40 -8.43
C SER A 626 -14.43 -32.08 -6.98
N LEU A 627 -14.15 -30.82 -6.69
CA LEU A 627 -13.86 -30.33 -5.34
C LEU A 627 -14.86 -29.21 -5.02
N THR A 628 -15.66 -29.41 -3.96
CA THR A 628 -16.71 -28.48 -3.53
C THR A 628 -16.42 -27.97 -2.13
N GLY A 629 -16.51 -26.65 -1.93
CA GLY A 629 -16.22 -26.03 -0.63
C GLY A 629 -16.25 -24.51 -0.67
N SER A 630 -15.79 -23.87 0.41
CA SER A 630 -15.77 -22.41 0.51
C SER A 630 -14.85 -21.74 -0.52
N PHE A 631 -15.33 -20.68 -1.17
CA PHE A 631 -14.60 -19.91 -2.19
C PHE A 631 -13.24 -19.42 -1.71
N ARG A 632 -13.11 -19.06 -0.42
CA ARG A 632 -11.89 -18.49 0.18
C ARG A 632 -10.66 -19.39 0.06
N HIS A 633 -10.88 -20.70 -0.03
CA HIS A 633 -9.81 -21.69 -0.11
C HIS A 633 -9.55 -22.16 -1.55
N MET A 634 -10.33 -21.67 -2.52
CA MET A 634 -10.23 -22.02 -3.94
C MET A 634 -9.88 -20.82 -4.83
N THR A 635 -9.59 -19.65 -4.25
CA THR A 635 -9.29 -18.40 -4.99
C THR A 635 -8.12 -18.51 -5.94
N SER A 636 -7.20 -19.43 -5.67
CA SER A 636 -5.99 -19.64 -6.47
C SER A 636 -6.20 -20.62 -7.63
N ILE A 637 -7.38 -21.25 -7.75
CA ILE A 637 -7.73 -22.16 -8.84
C ILE A 637 -8.35 -21.35 -9.99
N VAL A 638 -7.68 -21.33 -11.13
CA VAL A 638 -8.10 -20.57 -12.32
C VAL A 638 -8.64 -21.50 -13.40
N LEU A 639 -9.71 -21.09 -14.08
CA LEU A 639 -10.32 -21.83 -15.18
C LEU A 639 -9.38 -21.85 -16.41
N GLY A 640 -9.17 -23.01 -17.02
CA GLY A 640 -8.32 -23.19 -18.20
C GLY A 640 -6.85 -23.47 -17.90
N ASP A 641 -6.41 -23.24 -16.65
CA ASP A 641 -5.01 -23.41 -16.26
C ASP A 641 -4.61 -24.89 -16.12
N PRO A 642 -3.33 -25.21 -16.42
CA PRO A 642 -2.76 -26.51 -16.12
C PRO A 642 -2.67 -26.75 -14.62
N MET A 643 -2.96 -27.97 -14.20
CA MET A 643 -2.98 -28.36 -12.79
C MET A 643 -2.41 -29.76 -12.59
N TYR A 644 -1.59 -29.91 -11.56
CA TYR A 644 -1.12 -31.17 -11.04
C TYR A 644 -1.88 -31.52 -9.77
N ILE A 645 -2.31 -32.76 -9.64
CA ILE A 645 -2.80 -33.33 -8.39
C ILE A 645 -1.75 -34.29 -7.84
N LEU A 646 -1.41 -34.10 -6.58
CA LEU A 646 -0.35 -34.78 -5.85
C LEU A 646 -0.99 -35.47 -4.65
N LEU A 647 -0.92 -36.80 -4.58
CA LEU A 647 -1.49 -37.58 -3.49
C LEU A 647 -0.40 -38.32 -2.73
N ARG A 648 -0.52 -38.33 -1.40
CA ARG A 648 0.33 -39.10 -0.49
C ARG A 648 -0.54 -39.74 0.59
N LYS A 649 -0.21 -40.96 1.01
CA LYS A 649 -0.93 -41.65 2.08
C LYS A 649 -0.57 -41.16 3.47
#